data_AF-A0A7C4ZSH3-F1
#
_entry.id   AF-A0A7C4ZSH3-F1
#
_cell.length_a   1.000
_cell.length_b   1.000
_cell.length_c   1.000
_cell.angle_alpha   90.00
_cell.angle_beta   90.00
_cell.angle_gamma   90.00
#
_symmetry.space_group_name_H-M   'P 1'
#
loop_
_entity.id
_entity.type
_entity.pdbx_description
1 polymer ?
#
loop_
_entity_poly.entity_id
_entity_poly.type
_entity_poly.pdbx_seq_one_letter_code
_entity_poly.pdbx_strand_id
1 'polypeptide(L)'
;MPTKHIIKDLSLPFTLKHSIEKTVETYPNEWIVIHEALQNAIDAIQRSGKSQGHVKILMDLDNETVAVEDDGEGFPFDISLFGFGASNKDPSDYRISGEIGVGIKTVIASTKDFELWATYIDEKTGTLKKWHCIITDGYRFLKGLKDDIDINYDDPVEVDKEGETGTKVKYSFPEGERRVLEFLLRQIYDGYFSIGRIHDDLAKDITDKLKLAIEHYFRTTGYAANVNNLLNVYSSVPTEITIAISCGTNSLKLLPEEFRKIFKNKGLLTVTFRNTYWDVEEVINRSKKPRPALIGYPTKTPFPGEGGYIGSYNTNFIYVQKFTEWSEIQKLISNPRSRPPPDPSYYKTYFERYVAGIYLVVGGREALRKYLLDFPRSRFIAASGIPSSHDIHTPTDVGGLGYINNICFIVNIKQKLTYGKQTIKNPWLLGRMYEFFKDAFRATLTHSAQCISGRVYEYPPILVTSPTEVISRPDLNLPISKIKKIPQEEVELIALFFELVGRGYIKDYDIWALSTREPYDGKVLIHYEGISINPPHSDKDLNNMEFKVYLSDLIDDFETGRKLSSDLHLIIVWEDDFDEKYPTGHLSYEVIPAESSILLKEYSLKHVNKVLRDRRIGTEIPILEIKQIVEDIRSSEVQ
;
A
#
# COMPACT_ATOMS: atom_id res chain seq x y z
N MET A 1 20.65 35.84 6.86
CA MET A 1 19.43 35.02 6.67
C MET A 1 18.59 35.14 7.92
N PRO A 2 17.33 35.60 7.82
CA PRO A 2 16.34 35.39 8.86
C PRO A 2 16.23 33.91 9.24
N THR A 3 15.84 33.65 10.49
CA THR A 3 15.64 32.29 11.03
C THR A 3 14.21 32.14 11.55
N LYS A 4 13.60 30.97 11.30
CA LYS A 4 12.31 30.56 11.88
C LYS A 4 12.43 29.16 12.49
N HIS A 5 11.52 28.83 13.40
CA HIS A 5 11.47 27.53 14.06
C HIS A 5 10.29 26.70 13.54
N ILE A 6 10.54 25.55 12.93
CA ILE A 6 9.50 24.75 12.27
C ILE A 6 8.43 24.29 13.26
N ILE A 7 8.80 23.87 14.46
CA ILE A 7 7.87 23.33 15.44
C ILE A 7 7.16 24.48 16.17
N LYS A 8 7.92 25.39 16.80
CA LYS A 8 7.35 26.48 17.61
C LYS A 8 6.59 27.53 16.81
N ASP A 9 7.10 27.91 15.63
CA ASP A 9 6.54 29.06 14.90
C ASP A 9 5.56 28.64 13.80
N LEU A 10 5.75 27.45 13.20
CA LEU A 10 5.11 27.10 11.92
C LEU A 10 4.16 25.88 12.01
N SER A 11 4.34 25.00 12.99
CA SER A 11 3.54 23.78 13.11
C SER A 11 2.24 24.04 13.89
N LEU A 12 1.21 23.23 13.63
CA LEU A 12 -0.08 23.39 14.30
C LEU A 12 0.05 23.08 15.82
N PRO A 13 -0.62 23.82 16.72
CA PRO A 13 -0.42 23.76 18.17
C PRO A 13 -0.64 22.38 18.82
N PHE A 14 -1.39 21.50 18.17
CA PHE A 14 -1.70 20.15 18.66
C PHE A 14 -0.75 19.06 18.14
N THR A 15 0.30 19.42 17.40
CA THR A 15 1.27 18.46 16.89
C THR A 15 2.26 18.09 18.00
N LEU A 16 1.98 17.02 18.72
CA LEU A 16 2.88 16.49 19.75
C LEU A 16 4.15 15.95 19.09
N LYS A 17 5.33 16.26 19.64
CA LYS A 17 6.64 15.71 19.23
C LYS A 17 6.59 14.20 18.97
N HIS A 18 5.89 13.48 19.85
CA HIS A 18 5.66 12.04 19.76
C HIS A 18 4.95 11.61 18.46
N SER A 19 4.02 12.42 17.94
CA SER A 19 3.36 12.14 16.66
C SER A 19 4.34 12.24 15.50
N ILE A 20 5.25 13.22 15.51
CA ILE A 20 6.25 13.40 14.46
C ILE A 20 7.24 12.24 14.48
N GLU A 21 7.73 11.86 15.66
CA GLU A 21 8.61 10.71 15.86
C GLU A 21 7.97 9.43 15.30
N LYS A 22 6.72 9.12 15.72
CA LYS A 22 5.99 7.95 15.24
C LYS A 22 5.75 7.98 13.72
N THR A 23 5.47 9.16 13.15
CA THR A 23 5.36 9.31 11.70
C THR A 23 6.69 8.99 11.02
N VAL A 24 7.83 9.50 11.49
CA VAL A 24 9.11 9.23 10.84
C VAL A 24 9.52 7.76 11.00
N GLU A 25 9.31 7.16 12.17
CA GLU A 25 9.63 5.74 12.43
C GLU A 25 8.85 4.77 11.53
N THR A 26 7.62 5.12 11.17
CA THR A 26 6.75 4.28 10.33
C THR A 26 6.95 4.49 8.84
N TYR A 27 7.72 5.52 8.43
CA TYR A 27 7.97 5.80 7.03
C TYR A 27 9.04 4.87 6.45
N PRO A 28 8.75 4.14 5.36
CA PRO A 28 9.75 3.28 4.75
C PRO A 28 10.92 4.11 4.20
N ASN A 29 12.13 3.55 4.23
CA ASN A 29 13.34 4.31 3.93
C ASN A 29 13.32 4.94 2.53
N GLU A 30 12.84 4.22 1.51
CA GLU A 30 12.70 4.73 0.14
C GLU A 30 11.79 5.97 0.03
N TRP A 31 10.85 6.14 0.97
CA TRP A 31 9.98 7.31 0.99
C TRP A 31 10.72 8.56 1.41
N ILE A 32 11.54 8.42 2.44
CA ILE A 32 12.41 9.46 2.97
C ILE A 32 13.53 9.77 1.94
N VAL A 33 14.11 8.73 1.34
CA VAL A 33 15.23 8.86 0.41
C VAL A 33 14.83 9.52 -0.91
N ILE A 34 13.63 9.26 -1.45
CA ILE A 34 13.30 9.81 -2.78
C ILE A 34 11.82 10.09 -3.03
N HIS A 35 10.90 9.23 -2.60
CA HIS A 35 9.52 9.30 -3.12
C HIS A 35 8.80 10.58 -2.71
N GLU A 36 9.02 11.10 -1.50
CA GLU A 36 8.37 12.35 -1.05
C GLU A 36 8.82 13.58 -1.87
N ALA A 37 10.11 13.69 -2.16
CA ALA A 37 10.65 14.78 -2.98
C ALA A 37 10.19 14.64 -4.45
N LEU A 38 10.24 13.43 -5.00
CA LEU A 38 9.79 13.14 -6.36
C LEU A 38 8.30 13.43 -6.55
N GLN A 39 7.46 13.08 -5.58
CA GLN A 39 6.03 13.37 -5.63
C GLN A 39 5.76 14.88 -5.71
N ASN A 40 6.40 15.67 -4.85
CA ASN A 40 6.21 17.12 -4.86
C ASN A 40 6.70 17.75 -6.18
N ALA A 41 7.80 17.25 -6.74
CA ALA A 41 8.28 17.63 -8.07
C ALA A 41 7.24 17.34 -9.18
N ILE A 42 6.67 16.13 -9.20
CA ILE A 42 5.63 15.76 -10.17
C ILE A 42 4.39 16.65 -9.98
N ASP A 43 3.93 16.86 -8.76
CA ASP A 43 2.77 17.71 -8.47
C ASP A 43 2.98 19.15 -8.92
N ALA A 44 4.18 19.71 -8.70
CA ALA A 44 4.54 21.05 -9.17
C ALA A 44 4.50 21.15 -10.70
N ILE A 45 4.92 20.10 -11.41
CA ILE A 45 4.79 20.01 -12.87
C ILE A 45 3.32 19.93 -13.28
N GLN A 46 2.49 19.12 -12.61
CA GLN A 46 1.07 19.01 -12.92
C GLN A 46 0.32 20.35 -12.78
N ARG A 47 0.75 21.21 -11.84
CA ARG A 47 0.16 22.54 -11.61
C ARG A 47 0.74 23.65 -12.49
N SER A 48 1.94 23.47 -13.04
CA SER A 48 2.66 24.47 -13.84
C SER A 48 1.95 24.93 -15.12
N GLY A 49 0.95 24.17 -15.61
CA GLY A 49 0.31 24.42 -16.90
C GLY A 49 1.16 24.04 -18.11
N LYS A 50 2.34 23.43 -17.91
CA LYS A 50 3.20 22.94 -18.98
C LYS A 50 2.57 21.76 -19.73
N SER A 51 2.94 21.58 -21.00
CA SER A 51 2.55 20.43 -21.81
C SER A 51 3.44 19.20 -21.59
N GLN A 52 4.65 19.40 -21.08
CA GLN A 52 5.61 18.38 -20.69
C GLN A 52 6.47 18.91 -19.54
N GLY A 53 6.89 18.04 -18.62
CA GLY A 53 7.84 18.37 -17.57
C GLY A 53 9.03 17.43 -17.49
N HIS A 54 9.98 17.80 -16.66
CA HIS A 54 11.24 17.10 -16.44
C HIS A 54 11.58 17.08 -14.95
N VAL A 55 11.94 15.91 -14.45
CA VAL A 55 12.49 15.74 -13.10
C VAL A 55 13.86 15.10 -13.21
N LYS A 56 14.85 15.67 -12.51
CA LYS A 56 16.20 15.15 -12.39
C LYS A 56 16.49 14.78 -10.95
N ILE A 57 16.86 13.52 -10.75
CA ILE A 57 17.24 12.96 -9.46
C ILE A 57 18.73 12.64 -9.50
N LEU A 58 19.47 13.14 -8.53
CA LEU A 58 20.88 12.83 -8.30
C LEU A 58 20.99 12.10 -6.97
N MET A 59 21.66 10.95 -6.95
CA MET A 59 21.96 10.19 -5.73
C MET A 59 23.46 9.98 -5.64
N ASP A 60 24.08 10.40 -4.54
CA ASP A 60 25.49 10.17 -4.26
C ASP A 60 25.65 9.20 -3.10
N LEU A 61 26.13 7.99 -3.39
CA LEU A 61 26.27 6.93 -2.41
C LEU A 61 27.43 7.16 -1.44
N ASP A 62 28.46 7.92 -1.80
CA ASP A 62 29.61 8.15 -0.91
C ASP A 62 29.31 9.27 0.09
N ASN A 63 28.59 10.29 -0.37
CA ASN A 63 28.22 11.43 0.46
C ASN A 63 26.83 11.27 1.13
N GLU A 64 26.12 10.17 0.87
CA GLU A 64 24.75 9.93 1.33
C GLU A 64 23.83 11.12 1.05
N THR A 65 23.91 11.64 -0.19
CA THR A 65 23.12 12.81 -0.61
C THR A 65 22.16 12.47 -1.73
N VAL A 66 21.03 13.17 -1.72
CA VAL A 66 20.04 13.13 -2.79
C VAL A 66 19.71 14.56 -3.20
N ALA A 67 19.55 14.81 -4.50
CA ALA A 67 18.96 16.02 -5.02
C ALA A 67 17.83 15.69 -5.99
N VAL A 68 16.72 16.41 -5.89
CA VAL A 68 15.58 16.32 -6.80
C VAL A 68 15.31 17.71 -7.35
N GLU A 69 15.31 17.82 -8.66
CA GLU A 69 15.13 19.07 -9.40
C GLU A 69 13.99 18.89 -10.39
N ASP A 70 13.04 19.81 -10.39
CA ASP A 70 11.91 19.85 -11.33
C ASP A 70 11.83 21.20 -12.04
N ASP A 71 11.21 21.17 -13.21
CA ASP A 71 10.86 22.36 -13.99
C ASP A 71 9.39 22.75 -13.79
N GLY A 72 8.80 22.46 -12.63
CA GLY A 72 7.41 22.77 -12.30
C GLY A 72 7.16 24.26 -12.05
N GLU A 73 6.07 24.57 -11.35
CA GLU A 73 5.69 25.96 -11.02
C GLU A 73 6.64 26.65 -10.01
N GLY A 74 7.55 25.87 -9.39
CA GLY A 74 8.39 26.31 -8.29
C GLY A 74 7.74 26.16 -6.91
N PHE A 75 8.51 26.40 -5.86
CA PHE A 75 8.01 26.45 -4.49
C PHE A 75 7.74 27.92 -4.10
N PRO A 76 6.50 28.30 -3.74
CA PRO A 76 6.17 29.68 -3.41
C PRO A 76 6.90 30.12 -2.14
N PHE A 77 7.23 31.42 -2.03
CA PHE A 77 7.77 31.96 -0.78
C PHE A 77 6.68 32.05 0.30
N ASP A 78 6.39 30.90 0.89
CA ASP A 78 5.55 30.74 2.05
C ASP A 78 6.23 29.77 3.02
N ILE A 79 6.95 30.36 3.98
CA ILE A 79 7.71 29.60 4.99
C ILE A 79 6.76 28.75 5.85
N SER A 80 5.49 29.11 6.00
CA SER A 80 4.53 28.31 6.78
C SER A 80 4.32 26.90 6.22
N LEU A 81 4.57 26.70 4.91
CA LEU A 81 4.48 25.40 4.27
C LEU A 81 5.49 24.36 4.78
N PHE A 82 6.52 24.77 5.54
CA PHE A 82 7.44 23.85 6.21
C PHE A 82 6.90 23.33 7.54
N GLY A 83 5.88 23.95 8.11
CA GLY A 83 5.23 23.50 9.34
C GLY A 83 4.57 22.12 9.19
N PHE A 84 4.62 21.29 10.23
CA PHE A 84 3.93 20.00 10.24
C PHE A 84 2.42 20.20 10.15
N GLY A 85 1.79 19.50 9.19
CA GLY A 85 0.36 19.63 8.89
C GLY A 85 0.03 20.73 7.86
N ALA A 86 0.97 21.64 7.55
CA ALA A 86 0.74 22.69 6.56
C ALA A 86 0.85 22.17 5.12
N SER A 87 -0.13 22.53 4.28
CA SER A 87 -0.22 22.15 2.87
C SER A 87 -0.94 23.25 2.08
N ASN A 88 -0.50 23.51 0.85
CA ASN A 88 -1.21 24.35 -0.12
C ASN A 88 -1.95 23.53 -1.19
N LYS A 89 -2.09 22.22 -0.99
CA LYS A 89 -2.76 21.34 -1.95
C LYS A 89 -4.27 21.49 -1.82
N ASP A 90 -4.93 21.81 -2.93
CA ASP A 90 -6.39 21.82 -3.00
C ASP A 90 -6.93 20.38 -2.83
N PRO A 91 -7.74 20.10 -1.80
CA PRO A 91 -8.34 18.78 -1.62
C PRO A 91 -9.25 18.37 -2.79
N SER A 92 -9.68 19.29 -3.66
CA SER A 92 -10.52 19.01 -4.84
C SER A 92 -9.76 18.69 -6.14
N ASP A 93 -8.45 18.96 -6.25
CA ASP A 93 -7.68 18.69 -7.48
C ASP A 93 -7.22 17.22 -7.54
N TYR A 94 -7.77 16.43 -8.46
CA TYR A 94 -7.48 14.99 -8.63
C TYR A 94 -6.19 14.70 -9.40
N ARG A 95 -5.52 15.71 -9.95
CA ARG A 95 -4.22 15.56 -10.63
C ARG A 95 -3.06 15.50 -9.64
N ILE A 96 -3.27 16.00 -8.42
CA ILE A 96 -2.26 16.14 -7.39
C ILE A 96 -2.29 14.91 -6.48
N SER A 97 -1.09 14.40 -6.20
CA SER A 97 -0.88 13.27 -5.32
C SER A 97 -0.74 13.76 -3.87
N GLY A 98 -1.58 13.25 -2.95
CA GLY A 98 -1.44 13.47 -1.50
C GLY A 98 -2.28 14.63 -0.92
N GLU A 99 -2.81 14.41 0.28
CA GLU A 99 -3.76 15.32 0.94
C GLU A 99 -3.17 16.08 2.14
N ILE A 100 -2.18 15.50 2.83
CA ILE A 100 -1.65 16.02 4.10
C ILE A 100 -0.18 16.39 3.95
N GLY A 101 0.18 17.60 4.40
CA GLY A 101 1.52 18.17 4.25
C GLY A 101 2.52 17.72 5.31
N VAL A 102 2.81 16.42 5.38
CA VAL A 102 3.84 15.84 6.27
C VAL A 102 5.09 15.33 5.55
N GLY A 103 4.97 14.97 4.27
CA GLY A 103 5.99 14.27 3.50
C GLY A 103 7.40 14.86 3.52
N ILE A 104 7.57 16.07 2.97
CA ILE A 104 8.89 16.73 2.93
C ILE A 104 9.42 17.06 4.33
N LYS A 105 8.54 17.14 5.35
CA LYS A 105 8.93 17.41 6.73
C LYS A 105 9.54 16.18 7.37
N THR A 106 9.04 14.99 7.04
CA THR A 106 9.70 13.72 7.40
C THR A 106 11.11 13.63 6.82
N VAL A 107 11.30 14.10 5.57
CA VAL A 107 12.64 14.18 4.95
C VAL A 107 13.53 15.13 5.75
N ILE A 108 13.08 16.37 5.98
CA ILE A 108 13.81 17.36 6.77
C ILE A 108 14.18 16.83 8.17
N ALA A 109 13.23 16.21 8.86
CA ALA A 109 13.45 15.65 10.19
C ALA A 109 14.40 14.44 10.18
N SER A 110 14.72 13.86 9.02
CA SER A 110 15.63 12.71 8.89
C SER A 110 17.02 13.10 8.38
N THR A 111 17.26 14.37 8.02
CA THR A 111 18.47 14.78 7.32
C THR A 111 19.42 15.60 8.20
N LYS A 112 20.70 15.56 7.84
CA LYS A 112 21.75 16.41 8.40
C LYS A 112 21.72 17.79 7.74
N ASP A 113 21.75 17.84 6.41
CA ASP A 113 21.63 19.08 5.66
C ASP A 113 20.43 18.97 4.73
N PHE A 114 19.65 20.04 4.60
CA PHE A 114 18.57 20.18 3.64
C PHE A 114 18.61 21.59 3.05
N GLU A 115 18.65 21.67 1.73
CA GLU A 115 18.69 22.91 0.97
C GLU A 115 17.54 22.90 -0.05
N LEU A 116 16.86 24.03 -0.19
CA LEU A 116 15.85 24.24 -1.22
C LEU A 116 16.15 25.53 -1.98
N TRP A 117 16.17 25.43 -3.31
CA TRP A 117 16.16 26.57 -4.23
C TRP A 117 14.87 26.51 -5.03
N ALA A 118 14.22 27.65 -5.18
CA ALA A 118 13.01 27.73 -6.00
C ALA A 118 13.01 29.00 -6.83
N THR A 119 12.57 28.85 -8.08
CA THR A 119 12.19 29.94 -8.98
C THR A 119 10.70 29.80 -9.25
N TYR A 120 9.92 30.84 -8.93
CA TYR A 120 8.45 30.80 -8.98
C TYR A 120 7.87 32.14 -9.44
N ILE A 121 6.62 32.13 -9.91
CA ILE A 121 5.88 33.35 -10.22
C ILE A 121 5.14 33.79 -8.95
N ASP A 122 5.45 34.98 -8.45
CA ASP A 122 4.74 35.54 -7.30
C ASP A 122 3.30 35.91 -7.70
N GLU A 123 2.31 35.24 -7.11
CA GLU A 123 0.89 35.44 -7.46
C GLU A 123 0.40 36.88 -7.23
N LYS A 124 1.01 37.62 -6.29
CA LYS A 124 0.60 39.00 -5.97
C LYS A 124 1.13 40.00 -6.98
N THR A 125 2.36 39.79 -7.46
CA THR A 125 3.04 40.75 -8.35
C THR A 125 3.09 40.29 -9.80
N GLY A 126 2.84 39.01 -10.07
CA GLY A 126 3.04 38.37 -11.37
C GLY A 126 4.50 38.34 -11.83
N THR A 127 5.46 38.60 -10.94
CA THR A 127 6.88 38.67 -11.27
C THR A 127 7.60 37.37 -10.94
N LEU A 128 8.61 37.03 -11.74
CA LEU A 128 9.44 35.87 -11.51
C LEU A 128 10.42 36.16 -10.37
N LYS A 129 10.41 35.32 -9.34
CA LYS A 129 11.28 35.47 -8.17
C LYS A 129 12.01 34.18 -7.88
N LYS A 130 13.18 34.30 -7.27
CA LYS A 130 13.91 33.18 -6.69
C LYS A 130 14.13 33.37 -5.20
N TRP A 131 14.13 32.27 -4.46
CA TRP A 131 14.47 32.27 -3.05
C TRP A 131 15.13 30.95 -2.67
N HIS A 132 15.71 30.91 -1.48
CA HIS A 132 16.52 29.80 -1.02
C HIS A 132 16.41 29.63 0.50
N CYS A 133 16.42 28.38 0.97
CA CYS A 133 16.52 28.08 2.39
C CYS A 133 17.43 26.89 2.69
N ILE A 134 18.01 26.93 3.89
CA ILE A 134 18.86 25.89 4.46
C ILE A 134 18.29 25.50 5.83
N ILE A 135 18.19 24.20 6.05
CA ILE A 135 17.87 23.57 7.32
C ILE A 135 19.01 22.62 7.66
N THR A 136 19.56 22.74 8.87
CA THR A 136 20.65 21.87 9.34
C THR A 136 20.25 21.12 10.61
N ASP A 137 20.79 19.93 10.75
CA ASP A 137 20.63 19.06 11.91
C ASP A 137 19.17 18.67 12.21
N GLY A 138 18.31 18.52 11.18
CA GLY A 138 16.91 18.15 11.38
C GLY A 138 16.73 16.83 12.16
N TYR A 139 17.57 15.84 11.87
CA TYR A 139 17.61 14.55 12.60
C TYR A 139 17.84 14.67 14.11
N ARG A 140 18.46 15.76 14.59
CA ARG A 140 18.72 15.95 16.02
C ARG A 140 17.42 16.18 16.80
N PHE A 141 16.37 16.68 16.16
CA PHE A 141 15.05 16.80 16.77
C PHE A 141 14.49 15.42 17.17
N LEU A 142 14.52 14.46 16.25
CA LEU A 142 14.04 13.09 16.47
C LEU A 142 14.87 12.34 17.51
N LYS A 143 16.18 12.63 17.59
CA LYS A 143 17.07 12.04 18.61
C LYS A 143 16.93 12.72 19.99
N GLY A 144 15.99 13.67 20.15
CA GLY A 144 15.85 14.45 21.38
C GLY A 144 17.04 15.35 21.71
N LEU A 145 17.93 15.59 20.73
CA LEU A 145 19.13 16.41 20.89
C LEU A 145 18.87 17.91 20.60
N LYS A 146 17.70 18.22 20.05
CA LYS A 146 17.16 19.58 19.87
C LYS A 146 15.66 19.59 20.18
N ASP A 147 15.16 20.73 20.63
CA ASP A 147 13.73 20.95 20.89
C ASP A 147 12.96 21.44 19.65
N ASP A 148 13.68 21.85 18.60
CA ASP A 148 13.10 22.41 17.37
C ASP A 148 14.03 22.20 16.16
N ILE A 149 13.54 22.55 14.98
CA ILE A 149 14.26 22.54 13.70
C ILE A 149 14.30 23.97 13.16
N ASP A 150 15.50 24.50 12.97
CA ASP A 150 15.71 25.88 12.51
C ASP A 150 15.77 25.94 10.97
N ILE A 151 15.00 26.85 10.37
CA ILE A 151 15.06 27.18 8.95
C ILE A 151 15.68 28.56 8.75
N ASN A 152 16.77 28.62 8.01
CA ASN A 152 17.41 29.86 7.58
C ASN A 152 17.06 30.11 6.12
N TYR A 153 16.66 31.32 5.75
CA TYR A 153 16.25 31.62 4.38
C TYR A 153 16.72 32.98 3.91
N ASP A 154 16.71 33.16 2.59
CA ASP A 154 16.91 34.44 1.92
C ASP A 154 15.55 35.03 1.52
N ASP A 155 15.43 36.36 1.57
CA ASP A 155 14.25 37.04 1.03
C ASP A 155 14.14 36.84 -0.49
N PRO A 156 12.94 36.75 -1.07
CA PRO A 156 12.78 36.56 -2.51
C PRO A 156 13.37 37.71 -3.31
N VAL A 157 14.13 37.37 -4.34
CA VAL A 157 14.74 38.32 -5.27
C VAL A 157 14.09 38.18 -6.63
N GLU A 158 13.67 39.30 -7.24
CA GLU A 158 13.17 39.31 -8.62
C GLU A 158 14.28 38.92 -9.59
N VAL A 159 13.92 38.13 -10.61
CA VAL A 159 14.81 37.68 -11.66
C VAL A 159 14.24 38.02 -13.03
N ASP A 160 15.11 38.09 -14.04
CA ASP A 160 14.70 38.39 -15.41
C ASP A 160 13.63 37.40 -15.90
N LYS A 161 12.64 37.91 -16.62
CA LYS A 161 11.45 37.16 -17.08
C LYS A 161 11.75 35.97 -18.00
N GLU A 162 12.98 35.80 -18.45
CA GLU A 162 13.41 34.67 -19.29
C GLU A 162 13.77 33.41 -18.48
N GLY A 163 13.74 33.46 -17.15
CA GLY A 163 14.01 32.30 -16.29
C GLY A 163 12.87 31.28 -16.28
N GLU A 164 13.21 29.99 -16.25
CA GLU A 164 12.23 28.92 -16.04
C GLU A 164 11.89 28.77 -14.56
N THR A 165 10.62 28.50 -14.26
CA THR A 165 10.18 28.11 -12.92
C THR A 165 10.63 26.69 -12.60
N GLY A 166 10.79 26.40 -11.32
CA GLY A 166 11.19 25.07 -10.86
C GLY A 166 11.65 25.06 -9.42
N THR A 167 11.81 23.86 -8.88
CA THR A 167 12.32 23.64 -7.53
C THR A 167 13.49 22.67 -7.57
N LYS A 168 14.49 22.93 -6.75
CA LYS A 168 15.56 21.99 -6.44
C LYS A 168 15.64 21.80 -4.95
N VAL A 169 15.50 20.56 -4.50
CA VAL A 169 15.81 20.17 -3.12
C VAL A 169 17.06 19.31 -3.12
N LYS A 170 17.94 19.53 -2.15
CA LYS A 170 19.14 18.71 -1.93
C LYS A 170 19.25 18.41 -0.44
N TYR A 171 19.54 17.17 -0.10
CA TYR A 171 19.69 16.78 1.29
C TYR A 171 20.73 15.69 1.49
N SER A 172 21.30 15.64 2.69
CA SER A 172 22.29 14.66 3.16
C SER A 172 21.79 13.95 4.41
N PHE A 173 22.14 12.68 4.57
CA PHE A 173 21.81 11.91 5.77
C PHE A 173 22.94 11.97 6.81
N PRO A 174 22.64 11.78 8.11
CA PRO A 174 23.64 11.78 9.17
C PRO A 174 24.73 10.74 8.94
N GLU A 175 25.96 11.03 9.38
CA GLU A 175 27.07 10.09 9.26
C GLU A 175 26.74 8.76 9.96
N GLY A 176 26.97 7.65 9.26
CA GLY A 176 26.62 6.30 9.72
C GLY A 176 25.23 5.81 9.30
N GLU A 177 24.30 6.71 8.95
CA GLU A 177 22.99 6.34 8.39
C GLU A 177 23.11 6.20 6.85
N ARG A 178 23.41 4.98 6.38
CA ARG A 178 23.65 4.67 4.96
C ARG A 178 22.37 4.52 4.13
N ARG A 179 21.42 5.44 4.29
CA ARG A 179 20.05 5.31 3.77
C ARG A 179 19.98 5.23 2.25
N VAL A 180 20.81 5.99 1.52
CA VAL A 180 20.83 5.99 0.04
C VAL A 180 21.46 4.69 -0.47
N LEU A 181 22.55 4.23 0.15
CA LEU A 181 23.14 2.94 -0.17
C LEU A 181 22.19 1.77 0.15
N GLU A 182 21.53 1.79 1.30
CA GLU A 182 20.55 0.79 1.70
C GLU A 182 19.34 0.75 0.76
N PHE A 183 18.87 1.90 0.28
CA PHE A 183 17.86 1.97 -0.77
C PHE A 183 18.32 1.21 -2.02
N LEU A 184 19.52 1.49 -2.52
CA LEU A 184 20.05 0.82 -3.71
C LEU A 184 20.23 -0.70 -3.48
N LEU A 185 20.72 -1.12 -2.32
CA LEU A 185 20.95 -2.53 -2.03
C LEU A 185 19.64 -3.29 -1.79
N ARG A 186 18.81 -2.83 -0.86
CA ARG A 186 17.60 -3.58 -0.46
C ARG A 186 16.50 -3.49 -1.51
N GLN A 187 16.21 -2.28 -1.99
CA GLN A 187 15.08 -2.09 -2.89
C GLN A 187 15.43 -2.49 -4.32
N ILE A 188 16.62 -2.15 -4.81
CA ILE A 188 16.99 -2.41 -6.21
C ILE A 188 17.76 -3.72 -6.38
N TYR A 189 18.84 -3.94 -5.63
CA TYR A 189 19.64 -5.16 -5.79
C TYR A 189 18.88 -6.40 -5.32
N ASP A 190 18.49 -6.45 -4.04
CA ASP A 190 17.79 -7.62 -3.47
C ASP A 190 16.38 -7.76 -4.04
N GLY A 191 15.65 -6.65 -4.17
CA GLY A 191 14.27 -6.65 -4.65
C GLY A 191 14.09 -6.96 -6.14
N TYR A 192 15.06 -6.69 -7.00
CA TYR A 192 14.91 -6.84 -8.46
C TYR A 192 16.08 -7.53 -9.16
N PHE A 193 17.30 -7.23 -8.75
CA PHE A 193 18.48 -7.64 -9.51
C PHE A 193 18.92 -9.06 -9.18
N SER A 194 19.17 -9.38 -7.90
CA SER A 194 19.79 -10.62 -7.44
C SER A 194 18.85 -11.83 -7.59
N ILE A 195 17.55 -11.63 -7.36
CA ILE A 195 16.52 -12.66 -7.54
C ILE A 195 16.18 -12.93 -9.01
N GLY A 196 16.83 -12.25 -9.96
CA GLY A 196 16.61 -12.45 -11.40
C GLY A 196 15.25 -11.99 -11.89
N ARG A 197 14.59 -11.07 -11.17
CA ARG A 197 13.27 -10.51 -11.54
C ARG A 197 13.33 -9.82 -12.91
N ILE A 198 14.44 -9.14 -13.22
CA ILE A 198 14.73 -8.66 -14.57
C ILE A 198 15.31 -9.82 -15.42
N HIS A 199 14.55 -10.28 -16.41
CA HIS A 199 15.00 -11.36 -17.30
C HIS A 199 16.14 -10.89 -18.22
N ASP A 200 17.16 -11.74 -18.43
CA ASP A 200 18.37 -11.38 -19.19
C ASP A 200 18.09 -10.97 -20.64
N ASP A 201 17.12 -11.61 -21.30
CA ASP A 201 16.67 -11.24 -22.66
C ASP A 201 16.14 -9.80 -22.81
N LEU A 202 15.74 -9.14 -21.72
CA LEU A 202 15.34 -7.74 -21.77
C LEU A 202 16.54 -6.79 -21.78
N ALA A 203 17.68 -7.24 -21.25
CA ALA A 203 18.87 -6.44 -21.09
C ALA A 203 19.92 -6.75 -22.17
N LYS A 204 20.67 -5.72 -22.56
CA LYS A 204 21.83 -5.89 -23.45
C LYS A 204 23.03 -6.47 -22.71
N ASP A 205 23.26 -5.95 -21.51
CA ASP A 205 24.36 -6.29 -20.62
C ASP A 205 23.94 -6.06 -19.15
N ILE A 206 24.86 -6.32 -18.23
CA ILE A 206 24.61 -6.20 -16.78
C ILE A 206 24.29 -4.76 -16.33
N THR A 207 24.82 -3.76 -17.02
CA THR A 207 24.53 -2.35 -16.73
C THR A 207 23.10 -2.03 -17.15
N ASP A 208 22.71 -2.42 -18.35
CA ASP A 208 21.35 -2.26 -18.88
C ASP A 208 20.32 -2.99 -18.00
N LYS A 209 20.66 -4.17 -17.50
CA LYS A 209 19.84 -4.92 -16.53
C LYS A 209 19.58 -4.12 -15.25
N LEU A 210 20.60 -3.46 -14.70
CA LEU A 210 20.44 -2.58 -13.53
C LEU A 210 19.60 -1.34 -13.87
N LYS A 211 19.77 -0.75 -15.06
CA LYS A 211 18.93 0.38 -15.49
C LYS A 211 17.46 -0.01 -15.56
N LEU A 212 17.15 -1.17 -16.11
CA LEU A 212 15.80 -1.72 -16.16
C LEU A 212 15.22 -2.02 -14.78
N ALA A 213 16.04 -2.52 -13.84
CA ALA A 213 15.62 -2.71 -12.45
C ALA A 213 15.19 -1.39 -11.79
N ILE A 214 15.98 -0.34 -11.96
CA ILE A 214 15.67 1.00 -11.45
C ILE A 214 14.41 1.56 -12.11
N GLU A 215 14.34 1.53 -13.44
CA GLU A 215 13.15 2.00 -14.19
C GLU A 215 11.89 1.25 -13.73
N HIS A 216 11.94 -0.07 -13.64
CA HIS A 216 10.79 -0.89 -13.25
C HIS A 216 10.33 -0.58 -11.83
N TYR A 217 11.25 -0.50 -10.86
CA TYR A 217 10.93 -0.14 -9.48
C TYR A 217 10.15 1.19 -9.41
N PHE A 218 10.66 2.23 -10.05
CA PHE A 218 10.01 3.55 -10.04
C PHE A 218 8.67 3.55 -10.79
N ARG A 219 8.53 2.78 -11.88
CA ARG A 219 7.30 2.70 -12.68
C ARG A 219 6.24 1.74 -12.14
N THR A 220 6.52 0.99 -11.08
CA THR A 220 5.56 0.03 -10.48
C THR A 220 5.29 0.28 -9.00
N THR A 221 6.27 0.78 -8.25
CA THR A 221 6.19 0.93 -6.79
C THR A 221 6.26 2.39 -6.35
N GLY A 222 6.98 3.23 -7.10
CA GLY A 222 7.19 4.64 -6.76
C GLY A 222 6.15 5.61 -7.30
N TYR A 223 6.24 6.87 -6.88
CA TYR A 223 5.40 7.96 -7.39
C TYR A 223 5.66 8.35 -8.85
N ALA A 224 6.72 7.82 -9.45
CA ALA A 224 6.92 7.91 -10.88
C ALA A 224 5.91 7.08 -11.68
N ALA A 225 5.29 6.07 -11.06
CA ALA A 225 4.26 5.26 -11.68
C ALA A 225 2.98 6.07 -11.89
N ASN A 226 2.44 6.02 -13.11
CA ASN A 226 1.22 6.73 -13.44
C ASN A 226 0.34 5.89 -14.38
N VAL A 227 -0.72 5.33 -13.81
CA VAL A 227 -1.72 4.51 -14.51
C VAL A 227 -2.67 5.38 -15.35
N ASN A 228 -2.85 6.67 -15.02
CA ASN A 228 -3.59 7.61 -15.89
C ASN A 228 -2.88 7.73 -17.24
N ASN A 229 -1.55 7.92 -17.24
CA ASN A 229 -0.74 7.96 -18.45
C ASN A 229 -0.72 6.63 -19.21
N LEU A 230 -0.75 5.49 -18.49
CA LEU A 230 -0.84 4.17 -19.13
C LEU A 230 -2.14 4.00 -19.92
N LEU A 231 -3.26 4.38 -19.28
CA LEU A 231 -4.61 4.24 -19.81
C LEU A 231 -5.01 5.39 -20.74
N ASN A 232 -4.20 6.45 -20.82
CA ASN A 232 -4.52 7.69 -21.51
C ASN A 232 -5.85 8.31 -21.05
N VAL A 233 -6.08 8.28 -19.73
CA VAL A 233 -7.26 8.85 -19.06
C VAL A 233 -6.83 9.95 -18.12
N TYR A 234 -7.61 11.03 -18.03
CA TYR A 234 -7.24 12.26 -17.32
C TYR A 234 -5.95 12.88 -17.87
N SER A 235 -6.02 14.14 -18.29
CA SER A 235 -4.85 14.87 -18.76
C SER A 235 -3.88 15.10 -17.60
N SER A 236 -2.89 14.22 -17.43
CA SER A 236 -1.71 14.49 -16.62
C SER A 236 -0.55 14.87 -17.54
N VAL A 237 0.24 15.84 -17.12
CA VAL A 237 1.40 16.33 -17.86
C VAL A 237 2.43 15.21 -17.96
N PRO A 238 2.76 14.72 -19.17
CA PRO A 238 3.84 13.76 -19.35
C PRO A 238 5.14 14.34 -18.80
N THR A 239 5.81 13.58 -17.95
CA THR A 239 7.01 13.98 -17.23
C THR A 239 8.13 13.00 -17.52
N GLU A 240 9.25 13.49 -18.00
CA GLU A 240 10.46 12.69 -18.13
C GLU A 240 11.26 12.73 -16.82
N ILE A 241 11.64 11.57 -16.31
CA ILE A 241 12.37 11.42 -15.06
C ILE A 241 13.75 10.86 -15.38
N THR A 242 14.79 11.60 -15.01
CA THR A 242 16.19 11.17 -15.13
C THR A 242 16.78 10.93 -13.77
N ILE A 243 17.27 9.72 -13.51
CA ILE A 243 17.93 9.33 -12.26
C ILE A 243 19.41 9.10 -12.56
N ALA A 244 20.28 9.77 -11.83
CA ALA A 244 21.73 9.60 -11.90
C ALA A 244 22.27 9.19 -10.52
N ILE A 245 22.91 8.04 -10.45
CA ILE A 245 23.49 7.47 -9.23
C ILE A 245 25.01 7.50 -9.36
N SER A 246 25.70 8.23 -8.48
CA SER A 246 27.15 8.24 -8.38
C SER A 246 27.64 7.36 -7.24
N CYS A 247 28.71 6.60 -7.48
CA CYS A 247 29.36 5.75 -6.49
C CYS A 247 30.86 6.02 -6.51
N GLY A 248 31.39 6.50 -5.39
CA GLY A 248 32.81 6.72 -5.22
C GLY A 248 33.50 5.51 -4.57
N THR A 249 34.73 5.72 -4.11
CA THR A 249 35.60 4.61 -3.66
C THR A 249 35.13 4.00 -2.34
N ASN A 250 34.46 4.77 -1.48
CA ASN A 250 34.04 4.30 -0.17
C ASN A 250 32.86 3.33 -0.30
N SER A 251 31.82 3.74 -1.01
CA SER A 251 30.62 2.91 -1.17
C SER A 251 30.85 1.78 -2.17
N LEU A 252 31.75 1.94 -3.16
CA LEU A 252 32.09 0.86 -4.10
C LEU A 252 32.55 -0.41 -3.38
N LYS A 253 33.26 -0.31 -2.25
CA LYS A 253 33.73 -1.50 -1.49
C LYS A 253 32.61 -2.28 -0.82
N LEU A 254 31.46 -1.64 -0.61
CA LEU A 254 30.29 -2.19 0.06
C LEU A 254 29.28 -2.80 -0.93
N LEU A 255 29.43 -2.51 -2.22
CA LEU A 255 28.54 -3.01 -3.26
C LEU A 255 28.83 -4.49 -3.57
N PRO A 256 27.79 -5.27 -3.94
CA PRO A 256 27.93 -6.59 -4.54
C PRO A 256 28.86 -6.57 -5.76
N GLU A 257 29.45 -7.72 -6.10
CA GLU A 257 30.45 -7.82 -7.18
C GLU A 257 29.91 -7.31 -8.53
N GLU A 258 28.65 -7.60 -8.84
CA GLU A 258 27.98 -7.17 -10.05
C GLU A 258 27.90 -5.65 -10.13
N PHE A 259 27.47 -4.99 -9.05
CA PHE A 259 27.37 -3.53 -8.99
C PHE A 259 28.75 -2.89 -8.99
N ARG A 260 29.73 -3.50 -8.32
CA ARG A 260 31.13 -3.05 -8.38
C ARG A 260 31.65 -3.00 -9.81
N LYS A 261 31.36 -4.02 -10.63
CA LYS A 261 31.77 -4.03 -12.05
C LYS A 261 31.13 -2.88 -12.83
N ILE A 262 29.87 -2.56 -12.55
CA ILE A 262 29.14 -1.47 -13.22
C ILE A 262 29.74 -0.11 -12.84
N PHE A 263 29.88 0.17 -11.54
CA PHE A 263 30.33 1.47 -11.06
C PHE A 263 31.83 1.70 -11.20
N LYS A 264 32.68 0.66 -11.20
CA LYS A 264 34.14 0.79 -11.33
C LYS A 264 34.58 1.46 -12.64
N ASN A 265 33.81 1.29 -13.72
CA ASN A 265 34.21 1.78 -15.04
C ASN A 265 33.79 3.24 -15.32
N LYS A 266 32.72 3.72 -14.66
CA LYS A 266 32.13 5.04 -14.97
C LYS A 266 31.88 5.92 -13.75
N GLY A 267 31.82 5.36 -12.54
CA GLY A 267 31.43 6.05 -11.31
C GLY A 267 30.00 6.59 -11.28
N LEU A 268 29.29 6.60 -12.42
CA LEU A 268 27.98 7.20 -12.62
C LEU A 268 27.09 6.29 -13.47
N LEU A 269 25.88 6.02 -12.98
CA LEU A 269 24.82 5.31 -13.69
C LEU A 269 23.65 6.27 -13.94
N THR A 270 23.21 6.40 -15.19
CA THR A 270 22.05 7.24 -15.54
C THR A 270 20.95 6.42 -16.21
N VAL A 271 19.71 6.63 -15.77
CA VAL A 271 18.47 6.03 -16.28
C VAL A 271 17.47 7.14 -16.55
N THR A 272 16.79 7.10 -17.70
CA THR A 272 15.75 8.07 -18.06
C THR A 272 14.51 7.33 -18.54
N PHE A 273 13.34 7.71 -18.03
CA PHE A 273 12.05 7.13 -18.40
C PHE A 273 10.91 8.14 -18.24
N ARG A 274 9.75 7.85 -18.83
CA ARG A 274 8.55 8.69 -18.66
C ARG A 274 7.76 8.24 -17.43
N ASN A 275 7.07 9.17 -16.79
CA ASN A 275 6.13 8.91 -15.69
C ASN A 275 4.88 8.17 -16.20
N THR A 276 5.05 6.91 -16.56
CA THR A 276 3.97 6.02 -17.00
C THR A 276 4.13 4.72 -16.26
N TYR A 277 3.04 4.08 -15.85
CA TYR A 277 3.12 2.73 -15.30
C TYR A 277 3.81 1.77 -16.30
N TRP A 278 4.40 0.69 -15.79
CA TRP A 278 5.09 -0.31 -16.60
C TRP A 278 4.16 -0.99 -17.62
N ASP A 279 4.35 -0.72 -18.91
CA ASP A 279 3.51 -1.24 -20.00
C ASP A 279 4.16 -2.46 -20.67
N VAL A 280 3.50 -3.62 -20.62
CA VAL A 280 4.00 -4.85 -21.23
C VAL A 280 4.25 -4.71 -22.73
N GLU A 281 3.42 -3.91 -23.43
CA GLU A 281 3.56 -3.66 -24.86
C GLU A 281 4.90 -2.99 -25.17
N GLU A 282 5.21 -1.94 -24.41
CA GLU A 282 6.45 -1.18 -24.51
C GLU A 282 7.67 -2.09 -24.29
N VAL A 283 7.60 -2.97 -23.30
CA VAL A 283 8.71 -3.85 -22.89
C VAL A 283 8.95 -4.93 -23.93
N ILE A 284 7.89 -5.55 -24.45
CA ILE A 284 7.98 -6.53 -25.54
C ILE A 284 8.63 -5.86 -26.75
N ASN A 285 8.21 -4.64 -27.11
CA ASN A 285 8.77 -3.89 -28.23
C ASN A 285 10.27 -3.55 -28.07
N ARG A 286 10.75 -3.41 -26.82
CA ARG A 286 12.16 -3.18 -26.49
C ARG A 286 13.02 -4.45 -26.47
N SER A 287 12.45 -5.60 -26.11
CA SER A 287 13.18 -6.86 -25.86
C SER A 287 13.93 -7.46 -27.06
N LYS A 288 14.89 -8.37 -26.88
CA LYS A 288 15.51 -9.09 -28.03
C LYS A 288 14.56 -10.16 -28.60
N LYS A 289 14.74 -10.56 -29.86
CA LYS A 289 14.01 -11.69 -30.46
C LYS A 289 14.52 -13.03 -29.87
N PRO A 290 13.67 -14.07 -29.73
CA PRO A 290 12.25 -14.11 -30.09
C PRO A 290 11.36 -13.39 -29.05
N ARG A 291 10.32 -12.71 -29.55
CA ARG A 291 9.33 -11.96 -28.75
C ARG A 291 7.96 -12.61 -28.92
N PRO A 292 7.10 -12.56 -27.89
CA PRO A 292 5.72 -12.96 -28.08
C PRO A 292 5.01 -12.01 -29.06
N ALA A 293 4.02 -12.55 -29.78
CA ALA A 293 3.14 -11.74 -30.59
C ALA A 293 2.09 -11.06 -29.70
N LEU A 294 1.85 -9.77 -29.93
CA LEU A 294 0.82 -8.99 -29.25
C LEU A 294 -0.51 -9.12 -29.99
N ILE A 295 -1.58 -9.37 -29.24
CA ILE A 295 -2.98 -9.41 -29.72
C ILE A 295 -3.83 -8.45 -28.86
N GLY A 296 -4.79 -7.75 -29.47
CA GLY A 296 -5.59 -6.70 -28.80
C GLY A 296 -5.23 -5.29 -29.27
N TYR A 297 -4.62 -4.48 -28.39
CA TYR A 297 -4.10 -3.14 -28.72
C TYR A 297 -2.66 -3.23 -29.29
N PRO A 298 -2.28 -2.43 -30.32
CA PRO A 298 -3.06 -1.45 -31.08
C PRO A 298 -3.80 -2.09 -32.29
N THR A 299 -3.80 -3.41 -32.41
CA THR A 299 -4.31 -4.17 -33.57
C THR A 299 -5.84 -4.18 -33.72
N LYS A 300 -6.57 -3.35 -32.96
CA LYS A 300 -8.03 -3.16 -33.01
C LYS A 300 -8.82 -4.47 -32.91
N THR A 301 -8.31 -5.50 -32.23
CA THR A 301 -9.16 -6.65 -31.89
C THR A 301 -9.88 -6.29 -30.58
N PRO A 302 -11.14 -5.85 -30.61
CA PRO A 302 -11.87 -5.52 -29.39
C PRO A 302 -11.87 -6.74 -28.46
N PHE A 303 -11.89 -6.51 -27.15
CA PHE A 303 -12.14 -7.60 -26.21
C PHE A 303 -13.39 -8.36 -26.69
N PRO A 304 -13.33 -9.70 -26.78
CA PRO A 304 -14.24 -10.45 -27.63
C PRO A 304 -15.67 -10.38 -27.13
N GLY A 305 -16.58 -10.85 -27.99
CA GLY A 305 -17.97 -11.07 -27.63
C GLY A 305 -18.15 -12.04 -26.45
N GLU A 306 -19.38 -12.05 -25.94
CA GLU A 306 -19.92 -12.89 -24.87
C GLU A 306 -19.08 -14.13 -24.48
N GLY A 307 -18.58 -14.16 -23.22
CA GLY A 307 -17.92 -15.34 -22.64
C GLY A 307 -16.39 -15.45 -22.81
N GLY A 308 -15.70 -14.37 -23.22
CA GLY A 308 -14.24 -14.24 -23.06
C GLY A 308 -13.36 -14.95 -24.08
N TYR A 309 -13.91 -15.40 -25.21
CA TYR A 309 -13.16 -16.12 -26.24
C TYR A 309 -12.31 -15.18 -27.11
N ILE A 310 -11.00 -15.09 -26.87
CA ILE A 310 -10.10 -14.20 -27.63
C ILE A 310 -9.57 -14.82 -28.94
N GLY A 311 -9.77 -16.11 -29.16
CA GLY A 311 -9.20 -16.88 -30.26
C GLY A 311 -8.49 -18.14 -29.75
N SER A 312 -7.77 -18.84 -30.62
CA SER A 312 -6.94 -19.99 -30.24
C SER A 312 -5.47 -19.65 -30.47
N TYR A 313 -4.76 -19.41 -29.38
CA TYR A 313 -3.36 -19.02 -29.37
C TYR A 313 -2.52 -19.99 -28.55
N ASN A 314 -1.21 -19.87 -28.65
CA ASN A 314 -0.26 -20.58 -27.80
C ASN A 314 0.43 -19.61 -26.85
N THR A 315 1.31 -20.13 -25.99
CA THR A 315 2.01 -19.35 -24.95
C THR A 315 2.97 -18.28 -25.49
N ASN A 316 3.19 -18.22 -26.81
CA ASN A 316 3.96 -17.15 -27.45
C ASN A 316 3.11 -15.92 -27.77
N PHE A 317 1.85 -15.86 -27.32
CA PHE A 317 0.99 -14.69 -27.48
C PHE A 317 0.74 -14.02 -26.12
N ILE A 318 0.65 -12.70 -26.14
CA ILE A 318 0.18 -11.89 -25.01
C ILE A 318 -0.95 -11.01 -25.50
N TYR A 319 -2.07 -11.06 -24.79
CA TYR A 319 -3.22 -10.19 -24.98
C TYR A 319 -3.11 -8.97 -24.07
N VAL A 320 -3.27 -7.77 -24.63
CA VAL A 320 -3.20 -6.50 -23.90
C VAL A 320 -4.41 -5.63 -24.27
N GLN A 321 -5.12 -5.14 -23.26
CA GLN A 321 -6.26 -4.24 -23.43
C GLN A 321 -6.31 -3.17 -22.36
N LYS A 322 -6.65 -1.95 -22.78
CA LYS A 322 -6.93 -0.80 -21.92
C LYS A 322 -8.41 -0.48 -22.08
N PHE A 323 -9.16 -0.52 -20.98
CA PHE A 323 -10.59 -0.21 -20.96
C PHE A 323 -10.80 1.11 -20.24
N THR A 324 -11.48 2.06 -20.86
CA THR A 324 -11.74 3.39 -20.25
C THR A 324 -13.22 3.71 -20.17
N GLU A 325 -14.05 2.97 -20.91
CA GLU A 325 -15.50 3.17 -21.00
C GLU A 325 -16.27 2.00 -20.42
N TRP A 326 -17.38 2.30 -19.72
CA TRP A 326 -18.26 1.27 -19.15
C TRP A 326 -18.82 0.29 -20.20
N SER A 327 -19.06 0.78 -21.42
CA SER A 327 -19.52 -0.05 -22.56
C SER A 327 -18.55 -1.18 -22.91
N GLU A 328 -17.27 -1.00 -22.63
CA GLU A 328 -16.23 -2.02 -22.84
C GLU A 328 -15.95 -2.81 -21.57
N ILE A 329 -15.87 -2.13 -20.42
CA ILE A 329 -15.62 -2.77 -19.12
C ILE A 329 -16.68 -3.83 -18.81
N GLN A 330 -17.96 -3.55 -19.07
CA GLN A 330 -19.05 -4.50 -18.78
C GLN A 330 -18.90 -5.81 -19.56
N LYS A 331 -18.19 -5.83 -20.70
CA LYS A 331 -17.96 -7.06 -21.47
C LYS A 331 -17.16 -8.09 -20.69
N LEU A 332 -16.38 -7.67 -19.68
CA LEU A 332 -15.64 -8.57 -18.80
C LEU A 332 -16.56 -9.45 -17.95
N ILE A 333 -17.78 -9.00 -17.67
CA ILE A 333 -18.77 -9.74 -16.86
C ILE A 333 -19.93 -10.30 -17.71
N SER A 334 -19.97 -9.98 -19.00
CA SER A 334 -21.01 -10.44 -19.93
C SER A 334 -20.69 -11.85 -20.45
N ASN A 335 -21.28 -12.86 -19.81
CA ASN A 335 -21.31 -14.23 -20.32
C ASN A 335 -22.72 -14.84 -20.19
N PRO A 336 -23.46 -15.04 -21.29
CA PRO A 336 -24.82 -15.59 -21.27
C PRO A 336 -24.84 -17.07 -20.83
N ARG A 337 -23.70 -17.75 -20.82
CA ARG A 337 -23.56 -19.14 -20.37
C ARG A 337 -23.24 -19.24 -18.87
N SER A 338 -22.90 -18.13 -18.21
CA SER A 338 -22.67 -18.11 -16.75
C SER A 338 -23.99 -18.32 -16.00
N ARG A 339 -23.95 -19.07 -14.89
CA ARG A 339 -25.13 -19.35 -14.05
C ARG A 339 -24.80 -19.10 -12.57
N PRO A 340 -25.43 -18.12 -11.89
CA PRO A 340 -26.18 -17.00 -12.49
C PRO A 340 -25.23 -16.02 -13.22
N PRO A 341 -25.68 -15.37 -14.31
CA PRO A 341 -24.90 -14.33 -14.95
C PRO A 341 -24.78 -13.11 -14.02
N PRO A 342 -23.61 -12.46 -13.95
CA PRO A 342 -23.46 -11.18 -13.26
C PRO A 342 -24.44 -10.14 -13.85
N ASP A 343 -25.04 -9.30 -13.00
CA ASP A 343 -25.88 -8.18 -13.44
C ASP A 343 -25.01 -6.93 -13.66
N PRO A 344 -24.82 -6.44 -14.90
CA PRO A 344 -24.01 -5.25 -15.13
C PRO A 344 -24.57 -3.98 -14.46
N SER A 345 -25.90 -3.90 -14.26
CA SER A 345 -26.53 -2.72 -13.67
C SER A 345 -26.09 -2.49 -12.21
N TYR A 346 -25.78 -3.58 -11.49
CA TYR A 346 -25.24 -3.56 -10.12
C TYR A 346 -23.91 -2.80 -10.01
N TYR A 347 -23.08 -2.87 -11.05
CA TYR A 347 -21.75 -2.25 -11.06
C TYR A 347 -21.72 -0.87 -11.72
N LYS A 348 -22.64 -0.63 -12.68
CA LYS A 348 -22.63 0.53 -13.58
C LYS A 348 -22.40 1.86 -12.86
N THR A 349 -23.22 2.16 -11.85
CA THR A 349 -23.16 3.44 -11.14
C THR A 349 -21.80 3.67 -10.46
N TYR A 350 -21.20 2.63 -9.89
CA TYR A 350 -19.89 2.72 -9.25
C TYR A 350 -18.78 2.90 -10.28
N PHE A 351 -18.83 2.16 -11.39
CA PHE A 351 -17.80 2.23 -12.42
C PHE A 351 -17.81 3.55 -13.17
N GLU A 352 -18.97 4.03 -13.61
CA GLU A 352 -19.08 5.34 -14.28
C GLU A 352 -18.60 6.47 -13.36
N ARG A 353 -18.96 6.39 -12.07
CA ARG A 353 -18.61 7.42 -11.10
C ARG A 353 -17.15 7.36 -10.65
N TYR A 354 -16.60 6.17 -10.40
CA TYR A 354 -15.35 6.01 -9.66
C TYR A 354 -14.25 5.28 -10.41
N VAL A 355 -14.50 4.62 -11.53
CA VAL A 355 -13.44 3.89 -12.27
C VAL A 355 -12.97 4.73 -13.45
N ALA A 356 -11.67 4.99 -13.49
CA ALA A 356 -10.97 5.68 -14.57
C ALA A 356 -10.74 4.74 -15.76
N GLY A 357 -10.40 3.49 -15.45
CA GLY A 357 -10.19 2.45 -16.45
C GLY A 357 -9.52 1.21 -15.87
N ILE A 358 -9.36 0.20 -16.72
CA ILE A 358 -8.76 -1.09 -16.38
C ILE A 358 -7.68 -1.42 -17.39
N TYR A 359 -6.49 -1.81 -16.91
CA TYR A 359 -5.44 -2.41 -17.72
C TYR A 359 -5.46 -3.92 -17.53
N LEU A 360 -5.69 -4.66 -18.62
CA LEU A 360 -5.76 -6.11 -18.64
C LEU A 360 -4.65 -6.66 -19.51
N VAL A 361 -3.88 -7.60 -18.96
CA VAL A 361 -2.92 -8.40 -19.71
C VAL A 361 -3.19 -9.88 -19.45
N VAL A 362 -3.32 -10.67 -20.52
CA VAL A 362 -3.49 -12.12 -20.44
C VAL A 362 -2.38 -12.80 -21.23
N GLY A 363 -1.71 -13.79 -20.66
CA GLY A 363 -0.56 -14.43 -21.31
C GLY A 363 -0.14 -15.74 -20.67
N GLY A 364 0.78 -16.46 -21.31
CA GLY A 364 1.43 -17.61 -20.69
C GLY A 364 2.25 -17.20 -19.45
N ARG A 365 2.27 -18.02 -18.39
CA ARG A 365 2.94 -17.71 -17.11
C ARG A 365 4.40 -17.27 -17.30
N GLU A 366 5.16 -17.99 -18.12
CA GLU A 366 6.56 -17.68 -18.40
C GLU A 366 6.73 -16.38 -19.17
N ALA A 367 5.83 -16.10 -20.12
CA ALA A 367 5.85 -14.84 -20.87
C ALA A 367 5.52 -13.66 -19.94
N LEU A 368 4.48 -13.78 -19.10
CA LEU A 368 4.14 -12.73 -18.14
C LEU A 368 5.25 -12.50 -17.11
N ARG A 369 5.85 -13.56 -16.55
CA ARG A 369 7.02 -13.44 -15.66
C ARG A 369 8.15 -12.66 -16.31
N LYS A 370 8.41 -12.94 -17.59
CA LYS A 370 9.47 -12.28 -18.36
C LYS A 370 9.19 -10.82 -18.70
N TYR A 371 7.96 -10.44 -19.00
CA TYR A 371 7.66 -9.10 -19.54
C TYR A 371 6.96 -8.15 -18.55
N LEU A 372 6.25 -8.68 -17.55
CA LEU A 372 5.71 -7.91 -16.42
C LEU A 372 6.67 -7.88 -15.22
N LEU A 373 7.69 -8.76 -15.21
CA LEU A 373 8.81 -8.75 -14.27
C LEU A 373 8.37 -8.94 -12.82
N ASP A 374 7.83 -10.15 -12.58
CA ASP A 374 7.51 -10.74 -11.28
C ASP A 374 6.27 -10.15 -10.55
N PHE A 375 5.16 -10.86 -10.69
CA PHE A 375 4.30 -11.62 -9.77
C PHE A 375 3.98 -11.37 -8.26
N PRO A 376 4.41 -10.34 -7.48
CA PRO A 376 3.69 -10.07 -6.24
C PRO A 376 2.39 -9.28 -6.48
N ARG A 377 2.39 -8.34 -7.44
CA ARG A 377 1.28 -7.37 -7.64
C ARG A 377 0.83 -7.26 -9.09
N SER A 378 0.51 -8.39 -9.72
CA SER A 378 -0.08 -8.34 -11.07
C SER A 378 -1.56 -7.92 -11.05
N ARG A 379 -2.19 -7.81 -9.87
CA ARG A 379 -3.57 -7.42 -9.74
C ARG A 379 -3.73 -6.50 -8.55
N PHE A 380 -4.00 -5.23 -8.79
CA PHE A 380 -4.13 -4.22 -7.74
C PHE A 380 -5.02 -3.07 -8.19
N ILE A 381 -5.36 -2.22 -7.24
CA ILE A 381 -6.15 -1.03 -7.46
C ILE A 381 -5.23 0.18 -7.37
N ALA A 382 -5.21 1.02 -8.40
CA ALA A 382 -4.53 2.31 -8.43
C ALA A 382 -5.53 3.43 -8.14
N ALA A 383 -5.08 4.54 -7.57
CA ALA A 383 -5.93 5.68 -7.23
C ALA A 383 -5.37 6.95 -7.88
N SER A 384 -6.14 7.53 -8.80
CA SER A 384 -5.75 8.68 -9.62
C SER A 384 -4.38 8.52 -10.28
N GLY A 385 -4.09 7.33 -10.79
CA GLY A 385 -2.83 7.00 -11.45
C GLY A 385 -1.74 6.42 -10.54
N ILE A 386 -1.85 6.57 -9.21
CA ILE A 386 -0.83 6.09 -8.27
C ILE A 386 -1.14 4.64 -7.87
N PRO A 387 -0.18 3.70 -7.96
CA PRO A 387 -0.35 2.36 -7.39
C PRO A 387 -0.62 2.40 -5.88
N SER A 388 -1.66 1.68 -5.43
CA SER A 388 -2.02 1.60 -4.00
C SER A 388 -1.49 0.29 -3.37
N SER A 389 -1.63 0.16 -2.04
CA SER A 389 -1.35 -1.09 -1.33
C SER A 389 -2.47 -2.15 -1.48
N HIS A 390 -3.55 -1.86 -2.20
CA HIS A 390 -4.69 -2.78 -2.33
C HIS A 390 -4.50 -3.72 -3.51
N ASP A 391 -4.07 -4.94 -3.21
CA ASP A 391 -4.09 -6.04 -4.16
C ASP A 391 -5.52 -6.55 -4.38
N ILE A 392 -5.79 -7.06 -5.58
CA ILE A 392 -7.05 -7.73 -5.89
C ILE A 392 -6.88 -9.20 -5.57
N HIS A 393 -7.68 -9.66 -4.60
CA HIS A 393 -7.60 -11.01 -4.06
C HIS A 393 -7.92 -12.07 -5.11
N THR A 394 -7.29 -13.24 -4.94
CA THR A 394 -7.70 -14.44 -5.67
C THR A 394 -9.15 -14.75 -5.31
N PRO A 395 -10.06 -14.93 -6.28
CA PRO A 395 -11.45 -15.17 -5.94
C PRO A 395 -11.62 -16.52 -5.23
N THR A 396 -12.43 -16.56 -4.18
CA THR A 396 -12.85 -17.81 -3.53
C THR A 396 -14.03 -18.41 -4.30
N ASP A 397 -14.16 -19.74 -4.30
CA ASP A 397 -15.33 -20.47 -4.81
C ASP A 397 -15.57 -20.35 -6.33
N VAL A 398 -14.49 -20.22 -7.11
CA VAL A 398 -14.53 -20.25 -8.57
C VAL A 398 -13.61 -21.35 -9.10
N GLY A 399 -14.05 -22.07 -10.15
CA GLY A 399 -13.19 -23.01 -10.87
C GLY A 399 -12.11 -22.31 -11.70
N GLY A 400 -11.08 -23.04 -12.13
CA GLY A 400 -10.04 -22.49 -13.01
C GLY A 400 -9.03 -21.57 -12.32
N LEU A 401 -8.82 -21.68 -11.01
CA LEU A 401 -7.82 -20.90 -10.27
C LEU A 401 -6.40 -21.07 -10.82
N GLY A 402 -6.09 -22.20 -11.50
CA GLY A 402 -4.83 -22.40 -12.20
C GLY A 402 -4.48 -21.32 -13.22
N TYR A 403 -5.48 -20.58 -13.72
CA TYR A 403 -5.33 -19.48 -14.68
C TYR A 403 -5.09 -18.11 -14.05
N ILE A 404 -5.15 -17.96 -12.73
CA ILE A 404 -4.98 -16.65 -12.09
C ILE A 404 -3.61 -16.04 -12.40
N ASN A 405 -2.59 -16.88 -12.53
CA ASN A 405 -1.22 -16.49 -12.88
C ASN A 405 -1.01 -16.27 -14.39
N ASN A 406 -2.09 -16.27 -15.16
CA ASN A 406 -2.09 -15.87 -16.56
C ASN A 406 -2.74 -14.49 -16.76
N ILE A 407 -3.11 -13.80 -15.68
CA ILE A 407 -3.88 -12.56 -15.72
C ILE A 407 -3.20 -11.49 -14.86
N CYS A 408 -2.95 -10.34 -15.48
CA CYS A 408 -2.65 -9.08 -14.83
C CYS A 408 -3.85 -8.14 -15.01
N PHE A 409 -4.29 -7.52 -13.93
CA PHE A 409 -5.54 -6.78 -13.85
C PHE A 409 -5.39 -5.58 -12.94
N ILE A 410 -5.21 -4.39 -13.52
CA ILE A 410 -5.03 -3.15 -12.76
C ILE A 410 -6.27 -2.30 -12.94
N VAL A 411 -6.94 -1.96 -11.83
CA VAL A 411 -8.09 -1.05 -11.85
C VAL A 411 -7.63 0.32 -11.36
N ASN A 412 -7.82 1.36 -12.16
CA ASN A 412 -7.55 2.72 -11.73
C ASN A 412 -8.85 3.40 -11.31
N ILE A 413 -8.92 3.90 -10.08
CA ILE A 413 -10.10 4.58 -9.52
C ILE A 413 -9.86 6.08 -9.35
N LYS A 414 -10.93 6.86 -9.40
CA LYS A 414 -10.99 8.32 -9.22
C LYS A 414 -11.06 8.66 -7.73
N GLN A 415 -10.05 8.25 -6.96
CA GLN A 415 -9.94 8.54 -5.53
C GLN A 415 -8.53 8.97 -5.15
N LYS A 416 -8.43 9.65 -4.01
CA LYS A 416 -7.15 10.00 -3.37
C LYS A 416 -6.80 8.97 -2.31
N LEU A 417 -5.50 8.74 -2.10
CA LEU A 417 -4.98 7.85 -1.07
C LEU A 417 -4.91 8.57 0.29
N THR A 418 -5.02 7.81 1.39
CA THR A 418 -4.99 8.30 2.79
C THR A 418 -3.59 8.70 3.29
N TYR A 419 -3.48 9.00 4.60
CA TYR A 419 -2.25 9.01 5.38
C TYR A 419 -1.39 7.75 5.11
N GLY A 420 -0.06 7.89 4.96
CA GLY A 420 0.83 6.83 4.47
C GLY A 420 0.71 6.55 2.96
N LYS A 421 -0.26 7.20 2.29
CA LYS A 421 -0.40 7.39 0.85
C LYS A 421 -0.36 6.13 -0.01
N GLN A 422 -0.83 5.01 0.55
CA GLN A 422 -1.06 3.77 -0.19
C GLN A 422 -2.47 3.21 -0.01
N THR A 423 -3.29 3.72 0.93
CA THR A 423 -4.60 3.13 1.24
C THR A 423 -5.77 3.92 0.62
N ILE A 424 -6.78 3.21 0.11
CA ILE A 424 -8.01 3.76 -0.47
C ILE A 424 -9.05 3.90 0.65
N LYS A 425 -9.64 5.08 0.81
CA LYS A 425 -10.57 5.41 1.93
C LYS A 425 -11.89 4.66 1.91
N ASN A 426 -12.35 4.23 0.74
CA ASN A 426 -13.71 3.75 0.56
C ASN A 426 -13.74 2.21 0.52
N PRO A 427 -13.95 1.52 1.67
CA PRO A 427 -13.95 0.06 1.73
C PRO A 427 -15.07 -0.56 0.89
N TRP A 428 -16.23 0.11 0.79
CA TRP A 428 -17.33 -0.36 -0.06
C TRP A 428 -16.93 -0.39 -1.53
N LEU A 429 -16.23 0.64 -2.01
CA LEU A 429 -15.73 0.67 -3.39
C LEU A 429 -14.71 -0.46 -3.62
N LEU A 430 -13.81 -0.71 -2.66
CA LEU A 430 -12.85 -1.83 -2.73
C LEU A 430 -13.58 -3.17 -2.84
N GLY A 431 -14.57 -3.41 -1.97
CA GLY A 431 -15.42 -4.60 -2.03
C GLY A 431 -16.07 -4.77 -3.41
N ARG A 432 -16.57 -3.69 -4.02
CA ARG A 432 -17.13 -3.75 -5.38
C ARG A 432 -16.10 -4.06 -6.45
N MET A 433 -14.85 -3.61 -6.31
CA MET A 433 -13.78 -3.97 -7.25
C MET A 433 -13.42 -5.45 -7.13
N TYR A 434 -13.40 -5.99 -5.91
CA TYR A 434 -13.16 -7.42 -5.67
C TYR A 434 -14.28 -8.30 -6.20
N GLU A 435 -15.55 -7.93 -5.96
CA GLU A 435 -16.72 -8.60 -6.53
C GLU A 435 -16.69 -8.58 -8.06
N PHE A 436 -16.43 -7.41 -8.65
CA PHE A 436 -16.34 -7.27 -10.11
C PHE A 436 -15.25 -8.17 -10.70
N PHE A 437 -14.06 -8.20 -10.08
CA PHE A 437 -12.98 -9.08 -10.55
C PHE A 437 -13.37 -10.56 -10.43
N LYS A 438 -14.00 -10.98 -9.33
CA LYS A 438 -14.51 -12.36 -9.16
C LYS A 438 -15.49 -12.72 -10.27
N ASP A 439 -16.44 -11.83 -10.56
CA ASP A 439 -17.41 -12.04 -11.64
C ASP A 439 -16.76 -12.04 -13.01
N ALA A 440 -15.81 -11.13 -13.27
CA ALA A 440 -15.09 -11.07 -14.53
C ALA A 440 -14.23 -12.33 -14.75
N PHE A 441 -13.58 -12.81 -13.67
CA PHE A 441 -12.79 -14.02 -13.68
C PHE A 441 -13.64 -15.23 -14.10
N ARG A 442 -14.75 -15.45 -13.39
CA ARG A 442 -15.71 -16.52 -13.68
C ARG A 442 -16.35 -16.39 -15.07
N ALA A 443 -16.70 -15.18 -15.48
CA ALA A 443 -17.46 -14.95 -16.70
C ALA A 443 -16.58 -15.02 -17.96
N THR A 444 -15.39 -14.41 -17.95
CA THR A 444 -14.61 -14.23 -19.19
C THR A 444 -13.11 -14.52 -19.03
N LEU A 445 -12.47 -14.07 -17.95
CA LEU A 445 -10.99 -14.08 -17.90
C LEU A 445 -10.40 -15.50 -17.86
N THR A 446 -11.07 -16.46 -17.21
CA THR A 446 -10.62 -17.87 -17.23
C THR A 446 -10.57 -18.40 -18.67
N HIS A 447 -11.60 -18.10 -19.47
CA HIS A 447 -11.63 -18.54 -20.87
C HIS A 447 -10.61 -17.78 -21.72
N SER A 448 -10.43 -16.48 -21.49
CA SER A 448 -9.37 -15.70 -22.16
C SER A 448 -7.98 -16.26 -21.87
N ALA A 449 -7.72 -16.68 -20.63
CA ALA A 449 -6.47 -17.34 -20.26
C ALA A 449 -6.32 -18.72 -20.92
N GLN A 450 -7.40 -19.51 -21.00
CA GLN A 450 -7.44 -20.80 -21.71
C GLN A 450 -7.09 -20.66 -23.19
N CYS A 451 -7.56 -19.60 -23.84
CA CYS A 451 -7.27 -19.30 -25.24
C CYS A 451 -5.77 -19.14 -25.53
N ILE A 452 -4.93 -18.82 -24.55
CA ILE A 452 -3.48 -18.63 -24.72
C ILE A 452 -2.67 -19.78 -24.10
N SER A 453 -3.03 -20.18 -22.88
CA SER A 453 -2.27 -21.16 -22.10
C SER A 453 -2.74 -22.60 -22.31
N GLY A 454 -3.82 -22.81 -23.07
CA GLY A 454 -4.43 -24.11 -23.27
C GLY A 454 -5.25 -24.56 -22.05
N ARG A 455 -5.77 -25.79 -22.12
CA ARG A 455 -6.43 -26.43 -20.98
C ARG A 455 -5.37 -26.88 -19.98
N VAL A 456 -5.34 -26.23 -18.83
CA VAL A 456 -4.74 -26.75 -17.61
C VAL A 456 -5.70 -27.83 -17.18
N TYR A 457 -5.28 -29.08 -17.34
CA TYR A 457 -6.00 -30.18 -16.71
C TYR A 457 -5.91 -29.92 -15.22
N GLU A 458 -7.03 -29.50 -14.63
CA GLU A 458 -7.20 -29.62 -13.19
C GLU A 458 -6.92 -31.10 -12.91
N TYR A 459 -5.85 -31.40 -12.17
CA TYR A 459 -5.79 -32.67 -11.49
C TYR A 459 -7.16 -32.80 -10.80
N PRO A 460 -7.84 -33.96 -10.92
CA PRO A 460 -9.12 -34.14 -10.24
C PRO A 460 -8.90 -33.61 -8.83
N PRO A 461 -9.80 -32.75 -8.31
CA PRO A 461 -9.61 -32.20 -6.99
C PRO A 461 -9.23 -33.40 -6.14
N ILE A 462 -8.01 -33.38 -5.60
CA ILE A 462 -7.76 -34.25 -4.47
C ILE A 462 -8.90 -33.80 -3.57
N LEU A 463 -9.88 -34.68 -3.36
CA LEU A 463 -10.76 -34.59 -2.23
C LEU A 463 -9.80 -34.68 -1.05
N VAL A 464 -9.12 -33.58 -0.77
CA VAL A 464 -8.78 -33.16 0.56
C VAL A 464 -10.15 -32.75 1.10
N THR A 465 -11.03 -33.74 1.30
CA THR A 465 -11.57 -33.86 2.63
C THR A 465 -10.33 -33.86 3.47
N SER A 466 -9.96 -32.71 4.04
CA SER A 466 -9.06 -32.73 5.19
C SER A 466 -9.65 -33.81 6.06
N PRO A 467 -8.99 -34.96 6.23
CA PRO A 467 -9.51 -35.93 7.16
C PRO A 467 -9.37 -35.19 8.47
N THR A 468 -10.45 -34.58 8.93
CA THR A 468 -10.49 -33.93 10.23
C THR A 468 -10.47 -35.08 11.20
N GLU A 469 -9.29 -35.66 11.41
CA GLU A 469 -9.05 -36.67 12.40
C GLU A 469 -9.18 -35.97 13.75
N VAL A 470 -10.42 -35.72 14.17
CA VAL A 470 -10.74 -35.02 15.40
C VAL A 470 -10.07 -35.71 16.59
N ILE A 471 -9.90 -37.03 16.51
CA ILE A 471 -9.23 -37.85 17.52
C ILE A 471 -7.75 -37.48 17.69
N SER A 472 -7.01 -37.20 16.61
CA SER A 472 -5.57 -36.91 16.66
C SER A 472 -5.25 -35.46 17.04
N ARG A 473 -6.26 -34.58 17.07
CA ARG A 473 -6.10 -33.20 17.56
C ARG A 473 -5.66 -33.17 19.03
N PRO A 474 -4.89 -32.13 19.45
CA PRO A 474 -4.54 -31.93 20.84
C PRO A 474 -5.77 -31.84 21.76
N ASP A 475 -5.67 -32.43 22.95
CA ASP A 475 -6.73 -32.37 23.96
C ASP A 475 -6.78 -31.01 24.67
N LEU A 476 -7.99 -30.50 24.90
CA LEU A 476 -8.25 -29.31 25.70
C LEU A 476 -7.98 -29.55 27.19
N ASN A 477 -7.94 -30.79 27.68
CA ASN A 477 -7.56 -31.12 29.07
C ASN A 477 -8.15 -30.18 30.13
N LEU A 478 -9.42 -29.80 29.96
CA LEU A 478 -10.13 -28.92 30.88
C LEU A 478 -11.22 -29.76 31.55
N PRO A 479 -11.03 -30.21 32.82
CA PRO A 479 -11.91 -31.20 33.45
C PRO A 479 -13.38 -30.76 33.49
N ILE A 480 -13.60 -29.47 33.71
CA ILE A 480 -14.93 -28.87 33.73
C ILE A 480 -15.60 -28.93 32.36
N SER A 481 -14.87 -28.89 31.24
CA SER A 481 -15.46 -28.74 29.91
C SER A 481 -15.90 -30.08 29.28
N LYS A 482 -17.03 -30.04 28.57
CA LYS A 482 -17.48 -31.14 27.71
C LYS A 482 -16.74 -31.15 26.37
N ILE A 483 -16.20 -30.02 25.93
CA ILE A 483 -15.32 -29.93 24.78
C ILE A 483 -13.97 -30.57 25.13
N LYS A 484 -13.53 -31.49 24.28
CA LYS A 484 -12.34 -32.33 24.56
C LYS A 484 -11.10 -31.91 23.79
N LYS A 485 -11.25 -31.17 22.69
CA LYS A 485 -10.15 -30.80 21.79
C LYS A 485 -9.93 -29.29 21.80
N ILE A 486 -8.69 -28.89 21.58
CA ILE A 486 -8.34 -27.48 21.35
C ILE A 486 -9.12 -27.00 20.11
N PRO A 487 -9.79 -25.82 20.17
CA PRO A 487 -10.53 -25.30 19.04
C PRO A 487 -9.58 -25.01 17.86
N GLN A 488 -9.91 -25.55 16.69
CA GLN A 488 -9.25 -25.23 15.43
C GLN A 488 -10.15 -24.46 14.46
N GLU A 489 -11.45 -24.41 14.78
CA GLU A 489 -12.47 -23.72 14.01
C GLU A 489 -13.20 -22.72 14.91
N GLU A 490 -13.69 -21.63 14.32
CA GLU A 490 -14.38 -20.54 15.04
C GLU A 490 -15.61 -21.04 15.81
N VAL A 491 -16.38 -21.95 15.23
CA VAL A 491 -17.54 -22.60 15.89
C VAL A 491 -17.16 -23.36 17.16
N GLU A 492 -15.98 -23.99 17.18
CA GLU A 492 -15.49 -24.72 18.36
C GLU A 492 -15.10 -23.73 19.48
N LEU A 493 -14.49 -22.60 19.12
CA LEU A 493 -14.17 -21.51 20.04
C LEU A 493 -15.43 -20.88 20.62
N ILE A 494 -16.42 -20.58 19.78
CA ILE A 494 -17.73 -20.04 20.20
C ILE A 494 -18.35 -21.00 21.22
N ALA A 495 -18.42 -22.29 20.91
CA ALA A 495 -18.98 -23.29 21.82
C ALA A 495 -18.24 -23.33 23.18
N LEU A 496 -16.91 -23.23 23.16
CA LEU A 496 -16.10 -23.21 24.38
C LEU A 496 -16.35 -21.94 25.20
N PHE A 497 -16.38 -20.77 24.57
CA PHE A 497 -16.70 -19.51 25.24
C PHE A 497 -18.04 -19.58 25.96
N PHE A 498 -19.10 -20.05 25.29
CA PHE A 498 -20.42 -20.17 25.93
C PHE A 498 -20.47 -21.24 27.02
N GLU A 499 -19.69 -22.31 26.94
CA GLU A 499 -19.58 -23.26 28.05
C GLU A 499 -18.92 -22.59 29.28
N LEU A 500 -17.89 -21.77 29.08
CA LEU A 500 -17.22 -21.04 30.17
C LEU A 500 -18.14 -19.97 30.79
N VAL A 501 -18.91 -19.25 29.96
CA VAL A 501 -19.96 -18.32 30.42
C VAL A 501 -21.02 -19.06 31.22
N GLY A 502 -21.57 -20.16 30.69
CA GLY A 502 -22.61 -20.95 31.35
C GLY A 502 -22.18 -21.59 32.67
N ARG A 503 -20.87 -21.78 32.86
CA ARG A 503 -20.27 -22.25 34.12
C ARG A 503 -19.87 -21.12 35.07
N GLY A 504 -20.03 -19.87 34.67
CA GLY A 504 -19.73 -18.69 35.48
C GLY A 504 -18.25 -18.37 35.62
N TYR A 505 -17.39 -18.86 34.72
CA TYR A 505 -15.99 -18.45 34.67
C TYR A 505 -15.83 -17.08 34.01
N ILE A 506 -16.72 -16.77 33.08
CA ILE A 506 -16.80 -15.49 32.38
C ILE A 506 -18.16 -14.87 32.75
N LYS A 507 -18.16 -13.72 33.44
CA LYS A 507 -19.38 -13.11 33.99
C LYS A 507 -19.65 -11.68 33.50
N ASP A 508 -18.66 -11.06 32.88
CA ASP A 508 -18.68 -9.64 32.54
C ASP A 508 -19.43 -9.35 31.23
N TYR A 509 -20.17 -10.31 30.70
CA TYR A 509 -20.78 -10.23 29.36
C TYR A 509 -22.18 -10.83 29.37
N ASP A 510 -23.20 -10.02 29.08
CA ASP A 510 -24.53 -10.53 28.72
C ASP A 510 -24.60 -10.65 27.21
N ILE A 511 -24.67 -11.88 26.71
CA ILE A 511 -24.74 -12.13 25.27
C ILE A 511 -26.20 -12.09 24.81
N TRP A 512 -26.50 -11.19 23.87
CA TRP A 512 -27.86 -10.96 23.37
C TRP A 512 -28.16 -11.74 22.09
N ALA A 513 -27.20 -11.80 21.18
CA ALA A 513 -27.38 -12.49 19.92
C ALA A 513 -26.05 -12.99 19.35
N LEU A 514 -26.14 -14.10 18.61
CA LEU A 514 -25.15 -14.51 17.63
C LEU A 514 -25.75 -14.36 16.24
N SER A 515 -24.94 -13.98 15.26
CA SER A 515 -25.38 -13.78 13.89
C SER A 515 -24.40 -14.40 12.90
N THR A 516 -24.95 -15.05 11.89
CA THR A 516 -24.22 -15.47 10.69
C THR A 516 -24.55 -14.60 9.47
N ARG A 517 -25.42 -13.60 9.66
CA ARG A 517 -25.93 -12.72 8.60
C ARG A 517 -25.41 -11.28 8.73
N GLU A 518 -24.97 -10.91 9.91
CA GLU A 518 -24.37 -9.60 10.18
C GLU A 518 -22.85 -9.64 9.95
N PRO A 519 -22.21 -8.48 9.77
CA PRO A 519 -20.75 -8.43 9.58
C PRO A 519 -19.95 -8.98 10.77
N TYR A 520 -20.55 -9.00 11.98
CA TYR A 520 -19.94 -9.44 13.22
C TYR A 520 -20.72 -10.61 13.82
N ASP A 521 -20.03 -11.44 14.58
CA ASP A 521 -20.57 -12.72 15.04
C ASP A 521 -21.60 -12.57 16.15
N GLY A 522 -21.64 -11.44 16.86
CA GLY A 522 -22.67 -11.22 17.85
C GLY A 522 -22.76 -9.83 18.47
N LYS A 523 -23.77 -9.72 19.34
CA LYS A 523 -24.09 -8.53 20.13
C LYS A 523 -24.00 -8.85 21.62
N VAL A 524 -23.31 -7.98 22.36
CA VAL A 524 -22.99 -8.16 23.77
C VAL A 524 -23.19 -6.87 24.57
N LEU A 525 -23.67 -7.01 25.80
CA LEU A 525 -23.56 -5.97 26.81
C LEU A 525 -22.35 -6.29 27.70
N ILE A 526 -21.40 -5.36 27.78
CA ILE A 526 -20.14 -5.55 28.51
C ILE A 526 -20.25 -4.84 29.86
N HIS A 527 -20.05 -5.58 30.95
CA HIS A 527 -20.07 -5.07 32.32
C HIS A 527 -18.66 -4.67 32.77
N TYR A 528 -18.50 -3.40 33.13
CA TYR A 528 -17.25 -2.88 33.65
C TYR A 528 -17.29 -2.81 35.18
N GLU A 529 -16.16 -3.10 35.82
CA GLU A 529 -16.08 -3.08 37.28
C GLU A 529 -16.39 -1.67 37.83
N GLY A 530 -17.31 -1.59 38.78
CA GLY A 530 -17.71 -0.33 39.42
C GLY A 530 -18.68 0.54 38.61
N ILE A 531 -19.15 0.08 37.44
CA ILE A 531 -20.08 0.82 36.59
C ILE A 531 -21.44 0.15 36.57
N SER A 532 -22.47 0.89 36.98
CA SER A 532 -23.86 0.45 36.84
C SER A 532 -24.33 0.72 35.41
N ILE A 533 -24.62 -0.35 34.67
CA ILE A 533 -25.11 -0.27 33.29
C ILE A 533 -26.63 -0.46 33.30
N ASN A 534 -27.34 0.43 32.59
CA ASN A 534 -28.78 0.28 32.42
C ASN A 534 -29.08 -0.86 31.44
N PRO A 535 -30.20 -1.59 31.62
CA PRO A 535 -30.63 -2.57 30.63
C PRO A 535 -30.76 -1.93 29.23
N PRO A 536 -30.31 -2.59 28.16
CA PRO A 536 -30.35 -2.04 26.83
C PRO A 536 -31.81 -1.88 26.37
N HIS A 537 -32.10 -0.75 25.71
CA HIS A 537 -33.42 -0.41 25.18
C HIS A 537 -33.49 -0.55 23.66
N SER A 538 -32.33 -0.64 23.00
CA SER A 538 -32.18 -0.81 21.56
C SER A 538 -30.86 -1.49 21.20
N ASP A 539 -30.74 -1.96 19.96
CA ASP A 539 -29.50 -2.57 19.43
C ASP A 539 -28.29 -1.63 19.46
N LYS A 540 -28.51 -0.32 19.58
CA LYS A 540 -27.44 0.69 19.70
C LYS A 540 -26.78 0.68 21.07
N ASP A 541 -27.46 0.14 22.07
CA ASP A 541 -26.93 -0.02 23.42
C ASP A 541 -26.07 -1.28 23.56
N LEU A 542 -25.98 -2.09 22.49
CA LEU A 542 -25.21 -3.33 22.43
C LEU A 542 -23.92 -3.15 21.62
N ASN A 543 -22.87 -3.77 22.12
CA ASN A 543 -21.54 -3.78 21.52
C ASN A 543 -21.42 -4.93 20.51
N ASN A 544 -20.66 -4.71 19.43
CA ASN A 544 -20.32 -5.78 18.50
C ASN A 544 -19.15 -6.60 19.05
N MET A 545 -19.27 -7.93 18.95
CA MET A 545 -18.19 -8.87 19.25
C MET A 545 -17.88 -9.78 18.06
N GLU A 546 -16.65 -10.26 18.04
CA GLU A 546 -16.11 -11.08 16.96
C GLU A 546 -15.29 -12.23 17.55
N PHE A 547 -15.43 -13.41 16.95
CA PHE A 547 -14.65 -14.60 17.27
C PHE A 547 -13.66 -14.87 16.16
N LYS A 548 -12.40 -15.16 16.51
CA LYS A 548 -11.43 -15.79 15.60
C LYS A 548 -10.59 -16.81 16.34
N VAL A 549 -10.13 -17.85 15.67
CA VAL A 549 -9.16 -18.75 16.30
C VAL A 549 -7.86 -17.98 16.57
N TYR A 550 -7.37 -17.24 15.57
CA TYR A 550 -6.15 -16.43 15.67
C TYR A 550 -6.46 -14.95 15.46
N LEU A 551 -5.77 -14.08 16.19
CA LEU A 551 -5.95 -12.63 16.05
C LEU A 551 -5.55 -12.14 14.65
N SER A 552 -4.52 -12.74 14.05
CA SER A 552 -4.05 -12.39 12.71
C SER A 552 -5.12 -12.54 11.62
N ASP A 553 -6.02 -13.51 11.75
CA ASP A 553 -7.14 -13.69 10.80
C ASP A 553 -8.13 -12.52 10.84
N LEU A 554 -8.36 -11.93 12.03
CA LEU A 554 -9.19 -10.74 12.16
C LEU A 554 -8.51 -9.50 11.57
N ILE A 555 -7.20 -9.40 11.75
CA ILE A 555 -6.40 -8.31 11.17
C ILE A 555 -6.49 -8.34 9.64
N ASP A 556 -6.36 -9.53 9.04
CA ASP A 556 -6.55 -9.72 7.61
C ASP A 556 -7.98 -9.30 7.18
N ASP A 557 -9.02 -9.63 7.96
CA ASP A 557 -10.40 -9.19 7.68
C ASP A 557 -10.54 -7.64 7.73
N PHE A 558 -9.79 -6.96 8.60
CA PHE A 558 -9.78 -5.50 8.61
C PHE A 558 -8.96 -4.88 7.46
N GLU A 559 -7.82 -5.47 7.10
CA GLU A 559 -6.99 -4.99 5.99
C GLU A 559 -7.71 -5.14 4.64
N THR A 560 -8.49 -6.20 4.50
CA THR A 560 -9.33 -6.45 3.32
C THR A 560 -10.61 -5.60 3.30
N GLY A 561 -10.89 -4.84 4.37
CA GLY A 561 -12.09 -4.03 4.52
C GLY A 561 -13.37 -4.85 4.63
N ARG A 562 -13.29 -6.15 4.91
CA ARG A 562 -14.46 -6.99 5.20
C ARG A 562 -15.11 -6.57 6.51
N LYS A 563 -14.29 -6.19 7.49
CA LYS A 563 -14.71 -5.69 8.80
C LYS A 563 -14.09 -4.33 9.08
N LEU A 564 -14.73 -3.54 9.94
CA LEU A 564 -14.23 -2.23 10.37
C LEU A 564 -13.87 -2.29 11.84
N SER A 565 -12.62 -1.99 12.16
CA SER A 565 -12.13 -1.88 13.54
C SER A 565 -12.95 -0.87 14.36
N SER A 566 -13.44 0.20 13.73
CA SER A 566 -14.26 1.24 14.38
C SER A 566 -15.61 0.74 14.91
N ASP A 567 -16.13 -0.35 14.36
CA ASP A 567 -17.44 -0.85 14.71
C ASP A 567 -17.35 -2.00 15.73
N LEU A 568 -16.15 -2.53 15.97
CA LEU A 568 -15.92 -3.67 16.85
C LEU A 568 -15.52 -3.21 18.26
N HIS A 569 -16.07 -3.88 19.27
CA HIS A 569 -15.93 -3.48 20.68
C HIS A 569 -15.37 -4.59 21.57
N LEU A 570 -15.39 -5.85 21.10
CA LEU A 570 -14.79 -6.98 21.81
C LEU A 570 -14.27 -8.01 20.81
N ILE A 571 -13.02 -8.41 20.98
CA ILE A 571 -12.40 -9.50 20.23
C ILE A 571 -12.28 -10.70 21.15
N ILE A 572 -12.75 -11.86 20.70
CA ILE A 572 -12.62 -13.13 21.42
C ILE A 572 -11.77 -14.05 20.56
N VAL A 573 -10.60 -14.42 21.06
CA VAL A 573 -9.68 -15.30 20.33
C VAL A 573 -9.35 -16.56 21.11
N TRP A 574 -9.03 -17.64 20.39
CA TRP A 574 -8.33 -18.73 21.05
C TRP A 574 -6.92 -18.28 21.42
N GLU A 575 -6.19 -17.70 20.47
CA GLU A 575 -4.79 -17.31 20.63
C GLU A 575 -4.49 -15.94 20.00
N ASP A 576 -3.76 -15.12 20.74
CA ASP A 576 -3.14 -13.89 20.21
C ASP A 576 -1.77 -14.22 19.60
N ASP A 577 -1.76 -14.42 18.27
CA ASP A 577 -0.59 -14.76 17.46
C ASP A 577 0.11 -13.53 16.85
N PHE A 578 -0.21 -12.31 17.32
CA PHE A 578 0.21 -11.07 16.66
C PHE A 578 1.73 -10.95 16.49
N ASP A 579 2.49 -11.16 17.57
CA ASP A 579 3.95 -11.01 17.55
C ASP A 579 4.64 -12.14 16.75
N GLU A 580 4.02 -13.32 16.68
CA GLU A 580 4.51 -14.43 15.85
C GLU A 580 4.31 -14.13 14.36
N LYS A 581 3.12 -13.65 13.99
CA LYS A 581 2.77 -13.31 12.62
C LYS A 581 3.50 -12.06 12.11
N TYR A 582 3.66 -11.06 12.98
CA TYR A 582 4.21 -9.75 12.64
C TYR A 582 5.41 -9.41 13.54
N PRO A 583 6.54 -10.13 13.43
CA PRO A 583 7.68 -9.99 14.35
C PRO A 583 8.40 -8.63 14.25
N THR A 584 8.18 -7.90 13.16
CA THR A 584 8.69 -6.53 12.96
C THR A 584 7.63 -5.45 13.25
N GLY A 585 6.49 -5.85 13.83
CA GLY A 585 5.30 -5.02 13.98
C GLY A 585 4.44 -4.96 12.73
N HIS A 586 3.18 -4.56 12.91
CA HIS A 586 2.23 -4.36 11.83
C HIS A 586 2.10 -2.87 11.48
N LEU A 587 1.82 -2.56 10.20
CA LEU A 587 1.74 -1.17 9.71
C LEU A 587 0.56 -0.42 10.36
N SER A 588 -0.61 -1.05 10.36
CA SER A 588 -1.88 -0.41 10.75
C SER A 588 -2.33 -0.71 12.18
N TYR A 589 -1.79 -1.76 12.81
CA TYR A 589 -2.29 -2.25 14.09
C TYR A 589 -1.13 -2.53 15.03
N GLU A 590 -1.44 -2.59 16.32
CA GLU A 590 -0.54 -3.08 17.35
C GLU A 590 -1.32 -3.68 18.50
N VAL A 591 -0.78 -4.72 19.11
CA VAL A 591 -1.29 -5.23 20.38
C VAL A 591 -0.51 -4.56 21.49
N ILE A 592 -1.22 -3.95 22.44
CA ILE A 592 -0.61 -3.33 23.61
C ILE A 592 -1.17 -3.95 24.89
N PRO A 593 -0.40 -3.97 25.98
CA PRO A 593 -0.91 -4.40 27.28
C PRO A 593 -2.08 -3.53 27.77
N ALA A 594 -3.02 -4.12 28.50
CA ALA A 594 -4.20 -3.44 29.02
C ALA A 594 -3.85 -2.23 29.89
N GLU A 595 -2.77 -2.30 30.68
CA GLU A 595 -2.27 -1.19 31.50
C GLU A 595 -1.76 0.01 30.69
N SER A 596 -1.48 -0.19 29.39
CA SER A 596 -1.09 0.87 28.46
C SER A 596 -2.27 1.47 27.70
N SER A 597 -3.44 0.82 27.73
CA SER A 597 -4.68 1.28 27.09
C SER A 597 -5.23 2.51 27.78
N ILE A 598 -5.74 3.47 26.99
CA ILE A 598 -6.48 4.62 27.54
C ILE A 598 -7.86 4.12 28.00
N LEU A 599 -8.50 3.26 27.20
CA LEU A 599 -9.80 2.68 27.50
C LEU A 599 -9.77 1.88 28.82
N LEU A 600 -8.87 0.90 28.94
CA LEU A 600 -8.88 0.00 30.10
C LEU A 600 -8.29 0.61 31.38
N LYS A 601 -7.62 1.77 31.30
CA LYS A 601 -7.27 2.56 32.49
C LYS A 601 -8.50 3.13 33.19
N GLU A 602 -9.53 3.47 32.43
CA GLU A 602 -10.79 4.00 32.95
C GLU A 602 -11.80 2.87 33.22
N TYR A 603 -11.72 1.78 32.46
CA TYR A 603 -12.71 0.71 32.42
C TYR A 603 -12.07 -0.68 32.54
N SER A 604 -11.98 -1.22 33.76
CA SER A 604 -11.39 -2.56 33.99
C SER A 604 -12.32 -3.68 33.49
N LEU A 605 -11.75 -4.63 32.76
CA LEU A 605 -12.39 -5.87 32.33
C LEU A 605 -11.60 -7.08 32.83
N LYS A 606 -12.30 -8.01 33.46
CA LYS A 606 -11.67 -9.23 33.96
C LYS A 606 -11.21 -10.10 32.79
N HIS A 607 -10.05 -10.75 32.96
CA HIS A 607 -9.44 -11.64 31.96
C HIS A 607 -8.98 -10.97 30.65
N VAL A 608 -9.10 -9.63 30.53
CA VAL A 608 -8.59 -8.87 29.39
C VAL A 608 -7.24 -8.25 29.77
N ASN A 609 -6.16 -8.80 29.22
CA ASN A 609 -4.80 -8.34 29.50
C ASN A 609 -4.18 -7.54 28.33
N LYS A 610 -4.84 -7.51 27.17
CA LYS A 610 -4.33 -6.88 25.95
C LYS A 610 -5.45 -6.18 25.20
N VAL A 611 -5.09 -5.18 24.39
CA VAL A 611 -6.00 -4.53 23.44
C VAL A 611 -5.35 -4.45 22.07
N LEU A 612 -6.16 -4.62 21.03
CA LEU A 612 -5.78 -4.31 19.67
C LEU A 612 -6.00 -2.81 19.43
N ARG A 613 -4.96 -2.08 19.07
CA ARG A 613 -5.02 -0.65 18.74
C ARG A 613 -4.88 -0.45 17.24
N ASP A 614 -5.88 0.21 16.63
CA ASP A 614 -5.79 0.71 15.26
C ASP A 614 -5.00 2.03 15.25
N ARG A 615 -3.81 2.01 14.65
CA ARG A 615 -2.89 3.15 14.61
C ARG A 615 -3.42 4.32 13.77
N ARG A 616 -4.37 4.06 12.87
CA ARG A 616 -4.86 5.03 11.89
C ARG A 616 -5.93 5.94 12.48
N ILE A 617 -6.79 5.37 13.32
CA ILE A 617 -7.95 6.07 13.91
C ILE A 617 -7.89 6.16 15.44
N GLY A 618 -6.97 5.45 16.09
CA GLY A 618 -6.79 5.48 17.54
C GLY A 618 -7.77 4.62 18.32
N THR A 619 -8.59 3.80 17.65
CA THR A 619 -9.54 2.87 18.30
C THR A 619 -8.77 1.76 19.03
N GLU A 620 -9.18 1.47 20.26
CA GLU A 620 -8.68 0.36 21.08
C GLU A 620 -9.80 -0.66 21.31
N ILE A 621 -9.52 -1.94 21.03
CA ILE A 621 -10.50 -3.02 21.14
C ILE A 621 -9.97 -4.07 22.12
N PRO A 622 -10.67 -4.32 23.24
CA PRO A 622 -10.35 -5.40 24.18
C PRO A 622 -10.20 -6.77 23.52
N ILE A 623 -9.12 -7.49 23.87
CA ILE A 623 -8.90 -8.87 23.43
C ILE A 623 -9.11 -9.80 24.63
N LEU A 624 -10.09 -10.69 24.50
CA LEU A 624 -10.34 -11.79 25.42
C LEU A 624 -9.73 -13.08 24.86
N GLU A 625 -8.60 -13.49 25.42
CA GLU A 625 -7.88 -14.70 24.99
C GLU A 625 -8.35 -15.93 25.80
N ILE A 626 -9.11 -16.81 25.15
CA ILE A 626 -9.73 -17.97 25.80
C ILE A 626 -8.68 -18.99 26.25
N LYS A 627 -7.57 -19.15 25.52
CA LYS A 627 -6.47 -20.03 25.92
C LYS A 627 -5.92 -19.67 27.30
N GLN A 628 -5.70 -18.37 27.56
CA GLN A 628 -5.23 -17.90 28.87
C GLN A 628 -6.24 -18.22 29.98
N ILE A 629 -7.54 -18.00 29.75
CA ILE A 629 -8.58 -18.32 30.74
C ILE A 629 -8.60 -19.83 31.05
N VAL A 630 -8.46 -20.68 30.03
CA VAL A 630 -8.38 -22.14 30.22
C VAL A 630 -7.16 -22.52 31.05
N GLU A 631 -6.01 -21.89 30.81
CA GLU A 631 -4.78 -22.12 31.56
C GLU A 631 -4.88 -21.65 33.02
N ASP A 632 -5.52 -20.51 33.26
CA ASP A 632 -5.79 -19.99 34.60
C ASP A 632 -6.68 -20.96 35.40
N ILE A 633 -7.75 -21.47 34.78
CA ILE A 633 -8.64 -22.45 35.40
C ILE A 633 -7.89 -23.72 35.76
N ARG A 634 -7.09 -24.27 34.82
CA ARG A 634 -6.27 -25.46 35.08
C ARG A 634 -5.31 -25.24 36.25
N SER A 635 -4.70 -24.06 36.33
CA SER A 635 -3.75 -23.72 37.39
C SER A 635 -4.44 -23.58 38.76
N SER A 636 -5.69 -23.12 38.78
CA SER A 636 -6.49 -22.97 40.00
C SER A 636 -7.05 -24.28 40.57
N GLU A 637 -7.23 -25.32 39.75
CA GLU A 637 -7.73 -26.64 40.19
C GLU A 637 -6.61 -27.59 40.70
N VAL A 638 -5.34 -27.25 40.46
CA VAL A 638 -4.17 -28.02 40.92
C VAL A 638 -3.71 -27.59 42.33
N GLN A 639 -4.22 -26.46 42.85
CA GLN A 639 -4.06 -26.01 44.24
C GLN A 639 -5.26 -26.44 45.09
#